data_AF-A0A239P5D5-F1
#
_entry.id   AF-A0A239P5D5-F1
#
_cell.length_a   1.000
_cell.length_b   1.000
_cell.length_c   1.000
_cell.angle_alpha   90.00
_cell.angle_beta   90.00
_cell.angle_gamma   90.00
#
_symmetry.space_group_name_H-M   'P 1'
#
loop_
_entity.id
_entity.type
_entity.pdbx_description
1 polymer ?
#
loop_
_entity_poly.entity_id
_entity_poly.type
_entity_poly.pdbx_seq_one_letter_code
_entity_poly.pdbx_strand_id
1 'polypeptide(L)'
;MGSRFLRRLLVPLAAAAVLVAGLLQPARAHIERPSYWPLPGPDCSISPCAGGKVPTARSLASALETVPGSTTRVVCQPDSLKRLDASIARALKSGYDIRPHDHRTLSAAEARELKRINRALFEQCRYSEIQPAVTDSRNNDRVVVLPGLYTEPTARQKPTHDPACDQYKLSTGAYSYLGEYNCQNDANLIAVLGRAPGGGQDPDPPLVDRHGVPNLGACVRCNLQLEGSGVSADDVIVEAGDPSSGNGGPRNSAKDVGIRADRADGFVLRNVTVRHAEEHDVYVLETNGYLLDRFKTFYAGEYGVLTFVEDHGVIQNCEAAGNGDSGLYPGSGAKTGAGRDERVYPDARYSQQIRYCDSHHNTSGYSGTDGSATWVHHNNFYDNALGFTTDVFTAAGHPGFPQQGDLVEHNDFFDNNFNPYLEGSDVVPTVPVPVGSGMWIAGGDDNVVRNNTFRNNHRRGAMLFAVPDAFVCSDQPMTGCDPFKLSTSHRNHFYGNRMTGNGLDFWWDAFPGNTGNCWYGNGTVTTSPGNLPDCLNGKAPFLSFGFGNIGNELELLTCMANLKPGGPCPWFTTPQAPAAPAAFRTAPADGHEHPETSELDDARLAAMTCHSWKEMTADQRNHMLGKMAVFMGGQIDHPGARGTTLTAQHATSMLNNACGLPFAEPFKLYKLYARAAAFPLQLP
;
A
#
# COMPACT_ATOMS: atom_id res chain seq x y z
N MET A 1 -19.86 14.21 -44.15
CA MET A 1 -18.94 14.97 -43.25
C MET A 1 -18.44 14.12 -42.05
N GLY A 2 -18.21 12.81 -42.20
CA GLY A 2 -18.03 11.92 -41.03
C GLY A 2 -16.65 11.26 -40.81
N SER A 3 -15.70 11.30 -41.76
CA SER A 3 -14.46 10.49 -41.61
C SER A 3 -13.14 11.26 -41.43
N ARG A 4 -13.15 12.60 -41.56
CA ARG A 4 -11.93 13.44 -41.43
C ARG A 4 -11.64 13.94 -40.01
N PHE A 5 -12.62 13.90 -39.10
CA PHE A 5 -12.42 14.26 -37.68
C PHE A 5 -11.85 13.10 -36.86
N LEU A 6 -12.21 11.84 -37.17
CA LEU A 6 -11.64 10.67 -36.49
C LEU A 6 -10.14 10.47 -36.77
N ARG A 7 -9.64 10.84 -37.95
CA ARG A 7 -8.24 10.62 -38.33
C ARG A 7 -7.24 11.59 -37.70
N ARG A 8 -7.68 12.73 -37.13
CA ARG A 8 -6.80 13.70 -36.45
C ARG A 8 -6.61 13.45 -34.96
N LEU A 9 -7.40 12.54 -34.36
CA LEU A 9 -7.27 12.11 -32.97
C LEU A 9 -6.40 10.84 -32.81
N LEU A 10 -6.25 10.03 -33.85
CA LEU A 10 -5.57 8.72 -33.77
C LEU A 10 -4.04 8.77 -33.90
N VAL A 11 -3.48 9.83 -34.49
CA VAL A 11 -2.03 9.94 -34.74
C VAL A 11 -1.19 10.30 -33.49
N PRO A 12 -1.64 11.19 -32.57
CA PRO A 12 -0.87 11.45 -31.34
C PRO A 12 -0.95 10.29 -30.33
N LEU A 13 -2.03 9.50 -30.33
CA LEU A 13 -2.21 8.30 -29.49
C LEU A 13 -1.22 7.17 -29.86
N ALA A 14 -0.95 6.97 -31.15
CA ALA A 14 -0.03 5.94 -31.63
C ALA A 14 1.47 6.31 -31.43
N ALA A 15 1.81 7.59 -31.26
CA ALA A 15 3.19 8.02 -31.02
C ALA A 15 3.58 7.96 -29.53
N ALA A 16 2.61 8.13 -28.62
CA ALA A 16 2.80 7.90 -27.19
C ALA A 16 3.01 6.40 -26.89
N ALA A 17 2.33 5.52 -27.64
CA ALA A 17 2.41 4.07 -27.54
C ALA A 17 3.82 3.47 -27.67
N VAL A 18 4.60 3.98 -28.63
CA VAL A 18 5.88 3.37 -29.02
C VAL A 18 7.04 3.84 -28.13
N LEU A 19 6.88 4.99 -27.46
CA LEU A 19 7.86 5.55 -26.51
C LEU A 19 7.81 4.91 -25.12
N VAL A 20 6.70 4.26 -24.76
CA VAL A 20 6.47 3.65 -23.43
C VAL A 20 7.10 2.26 -23.30
N ALA A 21 7.26 1.51 -24.38
CA ALA A 21 7.70 0.11 -24.34
C ALA A 21 9.20 -0.09 -23.98
N GLY A 22 10.00 0.99 -23.90
CA GLY A 22 11.46 0.90 -23.71
C GLY A 22 11.98 1.14 -22.29
N LEU A 23 11.12 1.43 -21.31
CA LEU A 23 11.52 1.81 -19.94
C LEU A 23 10.77 1.01 -18.86
N LEU A 24 10.52 -0.27 -19.12
CA LEU A 24 9.78 -1.15 -18.21
C LEU A 24 10.73 -1.84 -17.22
N GLN A 25 10.86 -1.28 -16.03
CA GLN A 25 11.11 -2.06 -14.82
C GLN A 25 10.00 -1.69 -13.83
N PRO A 26 8.88 -2.44 -13.77
CA PRO A 26 7.92 -2.24 -12.70
C PRO A 26 8.63 -2.49 -11.37
N ALA A 27 8.37 -1.65 -10.37
CA ALA A 27 8.64 -2.04 -8.99
C ALA A 27 7.81 -3.31 -8.75
N ARG A 28 8.47 -4.42 -8.46
CA ARG A 28 7.75 -5.67 -8.15
C ARG A 28 7.21 -5.53 -6.73
N ALA A 29 5.89 -5.56 -6.59
CA ALA A 29 5.28 -5.93 -5.32
C ALA A 29 5.87 -7.28 -4.87
N HIS A 30 5.87 -7.52 -3.55
CA HIS A 30 6.03 -8.86 -2.98
C HIS A 30 5.23 -9.87 -3.80
N ILE A 31 5.79 -11.06 -4.08
CA ILE A 31 5.20 -11.98 -5.07
C ILE A 31 3.95 -12.62 -4.45
N GLU A 32 2.76 -12.07 -4.71
CA GLU A 32 1.53 -12.77 -4.35
C GLU A 32 1.21 -13.85 -5.40
N ARG A 33 0.52 -14.91 -4.96
CA ARG A 33 -0.04 -15.83 -5.92
C ARG A 33 -1.13 -15.11 -6.72
N PRO A 34 -1.33 -15.43 -8.00
CA PRO A 34 -2.50 -14.99 -8.73
C PRO A 34 -3.78 -15.38 -7.97
N SER A 35 -4.49 -14.37 -7.48
CA SER A 35 -5.61 -14.57 -6.55
C SER A 35 -6.93 -14.01 -7.10
N TYR A 36 -8.03 -14.43 -6.50
CA TYR A 36 -9.40 -14.21 -6.95
C TYR A 36 -10.29 -13.74 -5.81
N TRP A 37 -11.18 -12.79 -6.06
CA TRP A 37 -12.21 -12.44 -5.08
C TRP A 37 -13.11 -13.64 -4.83
N PRO A 38 -13.41 -13.98 -3.56
CA PRO A 38 -14.45 -14.95 -3.29
C PRO A 38 -15.80 -14.43 -3.78
N LEU A 39 -16.71 -15.34 -4.10
CA LEU A 39 -18.09 -14.96 -4.38
C LEU A 39 -18.73 -14.38 -3.10
N PRO A 40 -19.57 -13.33 -3.20
CA PRO A 40 -20.09 -12.63 -2.03
C PRO A 40 -21.06 -13.46 -1.19
N GLY A 41 -21.65 -14.52 -1.75
CA GLY A 41 -22.58 -15.39 -1.03
C GLY A 41 -21.89 -16.27 0.03
N PRO A 42 -22.60 -16.67 1.09
CA PRO A 42 -22.06 -17.58 2.09
C PRO A 42 -21.95 -19.02 1.57
N ASP A 43 -21.00 -19.78 2.12
CA ASP A 43 -20.92 -21.23 1.94
C ASP A 43 -21.77 -21.94 2.99
N CYS A 44 -22.92 -22.45 2.56
CA CYS A 44 -23.87 -23.19 3.40
C CYS A 44 -23.72 -24.72 3.30
N SER A 45 -22.59 -25.23 2.78
CA SER A 45 -22.26 -26.66 2.90
C SER A 45 -21.96 -27.08 4.34
N ILE A 46 -21.68 -26.10 5.21
CA ILE A 46 -21.53 -26.25 6.65
C ILE A 46 -22.59 -25.43 7.40
N SER A 47 -22.81 -25.76 8.68
CA SER A 47 -23.71 -25.03 9.56
C SER A 47 -22.99 -24.59 10.84
N PRO A 48 -23.07 -23.31 11.24
CA PRO A 48 -23.62 -22.19 10.45
C PRO A 48 -22.86 -21.96 9.14
N CYS A 49 -23.51 -21.34 8.15
CA CYS A 49 -22.85 -21.00 6.88
C CYS A 49 -21.64 -20.08 7.13
N ALA A 50 -20.57 -20.26 6.35
CA ALA A 50 -19.38 -19.42 6.42
C ALA A 50 -19.41 -18.27 5.40
N GLY A 51 -18.81 -17.14 5.76
CA GLY A 51 -18.70 -15.95 4.91
C GLY A 51 -20.03 -15.25 4.60
N GLY A 52 -20.00 -14.39 3.58
CA GLY A 52 -21.11 -13.54 3.13
C GLY A 52 -21.50 -12.42 4.10
N LYS A 53 -20.73 -12.24 5.18
CA LYS A 53 -20.85 -11.19 6.18
C LYS A 53 -19.63 -11.20 7.09
N VAL A 54 -19.44 -10.10 7.81
CA VAL A 54 -18.46 -10.02 8.90
C VAL A 54 -18.82 -11.05 9.98
N PRO A 55 -17.91 -11.95 10.39
CA PRO A 55 -18.16 -12.90 11.46
C PRO A 55 -18.27 -12.20 12.83
N THR A 56 -19.00 -12.82 13.75
CA THR A 56 -19.12 -12.32 15.13
C THR A 56 -18.19 -13.10 16.05
N ALA A 57 -17.31 -12.39 16.76
CA ALA A 57 -16.47 -12.98 17.79
C ALA A 57 -17.33 -13.58 18.92
N ARG A 58 -17.03 -14.82 19.32
CA ARG A 58 -17.67 -15.47 20.46
C ARG A 58 -17.09 -14.94 21.77
N SER A 59 -17.89 -14.93 22.83
CA SER A 59 -17.39 -14.51 24.16
C SER A 59 -16.32 -15.48 24.68
N LEU A 60 -15.36 -15.00 25.48
CA LEU A 60 -14.37 -15.88 26.11
C LEU A 60 -15.00 -16.94 27.02
N ALA A 61 -16.04 -16.59 27.77
CA ALA A 61 -16.74 -17.50 28.66
C ALA A 61 -17.35 -18.70 27.92
N SER A 62 -17.90 -18.49 26.72
CA SER A 62 -18.50 -19.58 25.92
C SER A 62 -17.47 -20.57 25.37
N ALA A 63 -16.15 -20.34 25.53
CA ALA A 63 -15.12 -21.32 25.23
C ALA A 63 -15.22 -22.57 26.12
N LEU A 64 -15.79 -22.43 27.32
CA LEU A 64 -15.98 -23.50 28.29
C LEU A 64 -17.24 -24.35 28.02
N GLU A 65 -18.13 -23.86 27.16
CA GLU A 65 -19.37 -24.52 26.83
C GLU A 65 -19.14 -25.60 25.76
N THR A 66 -19.84 -26.72 25.89
CA THR A 66 -19.86 -27.73 24.83
C THR A 66 -20.91 -27.33 23.80
N VAL A 67 -20.46 -26.92 22.62
CA VAL A 67 -21.34 -26.56 21.49
C VAL A 67 -21.32 -27.68 20.46
N PRO A 68 -22.47 -28.27 20.09
CA PRO A 68 -22.51 -29.30 19.05
C PRO A 68 -21.86 -28.83 17.75
N GLY A 69 -20.93 -29.64 17.22
CA GLY A 69 -20.23 -29.32 15.97
C GLY A 69 -19.12 -28.25 16.10
N SER A 70 -18.72 -27.89 17.33
CA SER A 70 -17.59 -27.00 17.60
C SER A 70 -16.76 -27.53 18.77
N THR A 71 -15.45 -27.46 18.65
CA THR A 71 -14.47 -27.90 19.64
C THR A 71 -13.60 -26.72 20.03
N THR A 72 -13.48 -26.45 21.34
CA THR A 72 -12.48 -25.53 21.86
C THR A 72 -11.17 -26.29 22.06
N ARG A 73 -10.10 -25.83 21.40
CA ARG A 73 -8.73 -26.30 21.57
C ARG A 73 -7.96 -25.27 22.37
N VAL A 74 -7.37 -25.70 23.49
CA VAL A 74 -6.67 -24.79 24.40
C VAL A 74 -5.17 -24.97 24.30
N VAL A 75 -4.49 -23.86 24.05
CA VAL A 75 -3.03 -23.74 23.97
C VAL A 75 -2.53 -23.01 25.21
N CYS A 76 -1.52 -23.55 25.90
CA CYS A 76 -0.97 -22.93 27.09
C CYS A 76 0.52 -23.20 27.28
N GLN A 77 1.19 -22.29 27.97
CA GLN A 77 2.51 -22.50 28.58
C GLN A 77 2.39 -22.90 30.06
N PRO A 78 3.38 -23.60 30.64
CA PRO A 78 3.35 -23.98 32.06
C PRO A 78 3.15 -22.82 33.03
N ASP A 79 3.58 -21.61 32.67
CA ASP A 79 3.47 -20.40 33.49
C ASP A 79 2.32 -19.46 33.09
N SER A 80 1.38 -19.90 32.23
CA SER A 80 0.34 -19.01 31.69
C SER A 80 -0.54 -18.36 32.75
N LEU A 81 -0.95 -19.13 33.77
CA LEU A 81 -1.77 -18.59 34.87
C LEU A 81 -1.00 -17.59 35.73
N LYS A 82 0.32 -17.74 35.86
CA LYS A 82 1.19 -16.78 36.55
C LYS A 82 1.27 -15.46 35.77
N ARG A 83 1.42 -15.54 34.44
CA ARG A 83 1.41 -14.37 33.54
C ARG A 83 0.07 -13.64 33.61
N LEU A 84 -1.04 -14.39 33.56
CA LEU A 84 -2.37 -13.84 33.72
C LEU A 84 -2.55 -13.10 35.06
N ASP A 85 -2.16 -13.73 36.18
CA ASP A 85 -2.28 -13.13 37.50
C ASP A 85 -1.48 -11.82 37.59
N ALA A 86 -0.29 -11.76 36.97
CA ALA A 86 0.49 -10.54 36.88
C ALA A 86 -0.17 -9.47 36.00
N SER A 87 -0.75 -9.85 34.86
CA SER A 87 -1.48 -8.94 33.96
C SER A 87 -2.72 -8.35 34.63
N ILE A 88 -3.54 -9.18 35.28
CA ILE A 88 -4.69 -8.75 36.07
C ILE A 88 -4.28 -7.78 37.18
N ALA A 89 -3.19 -8.07 37.90
CA ALA A 89 -2.72 -7.19 38.97
C ALA A 89 -2.28 -5.82 38.44
N ARG A 90 -1.62 -5.75 37.27
CA ARG A 90 -1.30 -4.49 36.60
C ARG A 90 -2.58 -3.77 36.16
N ALA A 91 -3.49 -4.47 35.48
CA ALA A 91 -4.71 -3.90 34.96
C ALA A 91 -5.67 -3.36 36.04
N LEU A 92 -5.74 -4.02 37.20
CA LEU A 92 -6.49 -3.51 38.36
C LEU A 92 -5.88 -2.25 38.97
N LYS A 93 -4.55 -2.11 38.89
CA LYS A 93 -3.82 -0.97 39.48
C LYS A 93 -3.84 0.25 38.57
N SER A 94 -3.61 0.04 37.28
CA SER A 94 -3.30 1.11 36.33
C SER A 94 -4.04 1.02 35.01
N GLY A 95 -5.01 0.11 34.86
CA GLY A 95 -5.63 -0.15 33.57
C GLY A 95 -4.71 -0.84 32.58
N TYR A 96 -5.14 -0.91 31.32
CA TYR A 96 -4.46 -1.57 30.21
C TYR A 96 -4.82 -0.90 28.89
N ASP A 97 -3.92 -0.98 27.92
CA ASP A 97 -4.12 -0.38 26.60
C ASP A 97 -4.57 -1.43 25.60
N ILE A 98 -5.62 -1.10 24.85
CA ILE A 98 -5.96 -1.85 23.63
C ILE A 98 -5.01 -1.42 22.50
N ARG A 99 -4.73 -0.12 22.46
CA ARG A 99 -3.85 0.60 21.53
C ARG A 99 -3.46 1.94 22.19
N PRO A 100 -2.44 2.67 21.71
CA PRO A 100 -1.91 3.86 22.38
C PRO A 100 -2.95 4.92 22.76
N HIS A 101 -3.99 5.10 21.94
CA HIS A 101 -5.05 6.08 22.19
C HIS A 101 -6.35 5.47 22.77
N ASP A 102 -6.30 4.25 23.31
CA ASP A 102 -7.43 3.58 23.97
C ASP A 102 -6.98 2.84 25.24
N HIS A 103 -6.96 3.59 26.34
CA HIS A 103 -6.67 3.11 27.68
C HIS A 103 -7.96 2.73 28.41
N ARG A 104 -8.01 1.52 28.98
CA ARG A 104 -9.19 0.96 29.65
C ARG A 104 -8.89 0.50 31.06
N THR A 105 -9.92 0.43 31.89
CA THR A 105 -9.83 -0.08 33.27
C THR A 105 -10.37 -1.51 33.35
N LEU A 106 -9.82 -2.32 34.27
CA LEU A 106 -10.36 -3.63 34.61
C LEU A 106 -10.99 -3.58 36.01
N SER A 107 -12.26 -3.98 36.15
CA SER A 107 -12.92 -4.06 37.46
C SER A 107 -12.54 -5.34 38.21
N ALA A 108 -12.73 -5.32 39.53
CA ALA A 108 -12.50 -6.51 40.36
C ALA A 108 -13.42 -7.69 40.00
N ALA A 109 -14.62 -7.42 39.47
CA ALA A 109 -15.55 -8.46 39.02
C ALA A 109 -15.06 -9.11 37.71
N GLU A 110 -14.68 -8.30 36.72
CA GLU A 110 -14.10 -8.79 35.46
C GLU A 110 -12.81 -9.55 35.70
N ALA A 111 -11.93 -9.07 36.59
CA ALA A 111 -10.71 -9.77 36.97
C ALA A 111 -10.98 -11.16 37.57
N ARG A 112 -11.96 -11.29 38.48
CA ARG A 112 -12.35 -12.58 39.05
C ARG A 112 -12.89 -13.52 37.97
N GLU A 113 -13.71 -13.01 37.07
CA GLU A 113 -14.29 -13.82 36.00
C GLU A 113 -13.24 -14.26 34.97
N LEU A 114 -12.36 -13.37 34.54
CA LEU A 114 -11.25 -13.69 33.64
C LEU A 114 -10.33 -14.76 34.23
N LYS A 115 -10.01 -14.64 35.53
CA LYS A 115 -9.22 -15.64 36.27
C LYS A 115 -9.95 -16.98 36.37
N ARG A 116 -11.26 -16.98 36.63
CA ARG A 116 -12.07 -18.20 36.67
C ARG A 116 -12.07 -18.91 35.32
N ILE A 117 -12.32 -18.18 34.25
CA ILE A 117 -12.37 -18.74 32.89
C ILE A 117 -11.01 -19.34 32.51
N ASN A 118 -9.92 -18.58 32.69
CA ASN A 118 -8.59 -19.05 32.33
C ASN A 118 -8.12 -20.26 33.15
N ARG A 119 -8.50 -20.37 34.43
CA ARG A 119 -8.21 -21.58 35.22
C ARG A 119 -8.89 -22.82 34.63
N ALA A 120 -10.16 -22.70 34.26
CA ALA A 120 -10.89 -23.79 33.62
C ALA A 120 -10.32 -24.13 32.23
N LEU A 121 -9.91 -23.14 31.44
CA LEU A 121 -9.23 -23.36 30.17
C LEU A 121 -7.89 -24.07 30.36
N PHE A 122 -7.10 -23.66 31.35
CA PHE A 122 -5.80 -24.28 31.64
C PHE A 122 -5.92 -25.78 31.96
N GLU A 123 -6.98 -26.21 32.67
CA GLU A 123 -7.28 -27.63 32.90
C GLU A 123 -7.61 -28.41 31.61
N GLN A 124 -8.15 -27.71 30.61
CA GLN A 124 -8.45 -28.23 29.27
C GLN A 124 -7.27 -28.11 28.29
N CYS A 125 -6.14 -27.54 28.72
CA CYS A 125 -4.98 -27.36 27.86
C CYS A 125 -4.46 -28.72 27.34
N ARG A 126 -4.26 -28.79 26.04
CA ARG A 126 -3.73 -29.98 25.33
C ARG A 126 -2.58 -29.66 24.39
N TYR A 127 -2.34 -28.39 24.11
CA TYR A 127 -1.33 -27.93 23.16
C TYR A 127 -0.37 -26.95 23.84
N SER A 128 0.92 -27.04 23.49
CA SER A 128 1.96 -26.08 23.86
C SER A 128 2.33 -25.12 22.72
N GLU A 129 1.80 -25.37 21.52
CA GLU A 129 2.03 -24.63 20.27
C GLU A 129 0.67 -24.38 19.59
N ILE A 130 0.53 -23.26 18.90
CA ILE A 130 -0.71 -22.82 18.26
C ILE A 130 -0.96 -23.58 16.96
N GLN A 131 0.07 -23.78 16.13
CA GLN A 131 -0.05 -24.46 14.84
C GLN A 131 -0.65 -25.87 14.97
N PRO A 132 -0.22 -26.76 15.89
CA PRO A 132 -0.86 -28.07 16.05
C PRO A 132 -2.35 -27.98 16.43
N ALA A 133 -2.73 -27.00 17.25
CA ALA A 133 -4.13 -26.76 17.60
C ALA A 133 -4.96 -26.29 16.39
N VAL A 134 -4.39 -25.43 15.55
CA VAL A 134 -4.99 -25.01 14.28
C VAL A 134 -5.13 -26.20 13.32
N THR A 135 -4.07 -27.00 13.15
CA THR A 135 -4.06 -28.15 12.25
C THR A 135 -5.16 -29.15 12.60
N ASP A 136 -5.34 -29.45 13.88
CA ASP A 136 -6.38 -30.35 14.38
C ASP A 136 -7.79 -29.76 14.30
N SER A 137 -7.93 -28.43 14.21
CA SER A 137 -9.24 -27.77 14.15
C SER A 137 -10.01 -28.12 12.88
N ARG A 138 -11.33 -28.08 13.01
CA ARG A 138 -12.32 -28.25 11.94
C ARG A 138 -13.17 -26.98 11.79
N ASN A 139 -14.15 -27.02 10.90
CA ASN A 139 -15.14 -25.96 10.76
C ASN A 139 -15.80 -25.60 12.11
N ASN A 140 -16.02 -24.31 12.34
CA ASN A 140 -16.62 -23.74 13.56
C ASN A 140 -15.82 -23.93 14.85
N ASP A 141 -14.68 -24.62 14.83
CA ASP A 141 -13.86 -24.83 16.03
C ASP A 141 -13.29 -23.50 16.55
N ARG A 142 -12.67 -23.56 17.72
CA ARG A 142 -12.03 -22.41 18.37
C ARG A 142 -10.65 -22.81 18.86
N VAL A 143 -9.66 -21.96 18.69
CA VAL A 143 -8.37 -22.06 19.34
C VAL A 143 -8.27 -20.92 20.36
N VAL A 144 -8.16 -21.27 21.63
CA VAL A 144 -7.98 -20.30 22.73
C VAL A 144 -6.56 -20.42 23.26
N VAL A 145 -5.83 -19.31 23.24
CA VAL A 145 -4.42 -19.25 23.62
C VAL A 145 -4.30 -18.51 24.94
N LEU A 146 -3.72 -19.17 25.95
CA LEU A 146 -3.50 -18.57 27.26
C LEU A 146 -2.31 -17.61 27.25
N PRO A 147 -2.19 -16.69 28.23
CA PRO A 147 -1.07 -15.75 28.28
C PRO A 147 0.29 -16.43 28.19
N GLY A 148 1.12 -16.02 27.25
CA GLY A 148 2.37 -16.69 26.91
C GLY A 148 3.09 -16.07 25.73
N LEU A 149 4.34 -16.51 25.54
CA LEU A 149 5.14 -16.26 24.34
C LEU A 149 5.18 -17.57 23.54
N TYR A 150 4.80 -17.51 22.27
CA TYR A 150 4.65 -18.65 21.38
C TYR A 150 5.56 -18.49 20.18
N THR A 151 6.63 -19.27 20.16
CA THR A 151 7.63 -19.26 19.08
C THR A 151 7.43 -20.40 18.07
N GLU A 152 6.50 -21.32 18.31
CA GLU A 152 6.20 -22.46 17.42
C GLU A 152 7.46 -23.25 16.97
N PRO A 153 8.26 -23.83 17.89
CA PRO A 153 9.49 -24.55 17.55
C PRO A 153 9.31 -25.66 16.51
N THR A 154 8.15 -26.31 16.44
CA THR A 154 7.87 -27.34 15.43
C THR A 154 7.75 -26.74 14.04
N ALA A 155 7.08 -25.59 13.90
CA ALA A 155 6.97 -24.87 12.64
C ALA A 155 8.33 -24.27 12.22
N ARG A 156 9.07 -23.67 13.15
CA ARG A 156 10.41 -23.10 12.90
C ARG A 156 11.46 -24.14 12.46
N GLN A 157 11.30 -25.41 12.84
CA GLN A 157 12.19 -26.49 12.41
C GLN A 157 11.98 -26.89 10.95
N LYS A 158 10.84 -26.52 10.34
CA LYS A 158 10.64 -26.74 8.91
C LYS A 158 11.53 -25.77 8.13
N PRO A 159 12.20 -26.19 7.04
CA PRO A 159 12.92 -25.26 6.18
C PRO A 159 12.00 -24.14 5.70
N THR A 160 12.59 -22.99 5.37
CA THR A 160 11.91 -21.89 4.67
C THR A 160 12.45 -21.84 3.25
N HIS A 161 11.56 -21.71 2.28
CA HIS A 161 11.84 -21.92 0.86
C HIS A 161 12.42 -23.32 0.58
N ASP A 162 11.82 -24.36 1.18
CA ASP A 162 12.21 -25.75 0.98
C ASP A 162 12.18 -26.12 -0.52
N PRO A 163 13.31 -26.54 -1.13
CA PRO A 163 13.32 -26.99 -2.52
C PRO A 163 12.33 -28.15 -2.80
N ALA A 164 11.93 -28.92 -1.79
CA ALA A 164 10.90 -29.95 -1.93
C ALA A 164 9.50 -29.36 -2.28
N CYS A 165 9.27 -28.09 -1.96
CA CYS A 165 8.05 -27.36 -2.24
C CYS A 165 8.08 -26.60 -3.57
N ASP A 166 9.23 -26.52 -4.25
CA ASP A 166 9.40 -25.81 -5.54
C ASP A 166 8.42 -26.29 -6.62
N GLN A 167 8.06 -27.57 -6.59
CA GLN A 167 7.09 -28.15 -7.53
C GLN A 167 5.68 -27.52 -7.48
N TYR A 168 5.37 -26.79 -6.41
CA TYR A 168 4.09 -26.10 -6.22
C TYR A 168 4.14 -24.60 -6.53
N LYS A 169 5.29 -24.08 -6.95
CA LYS A 169 5.45 -22.70 -7.37
C LYS A 169 4.79 -22.47 -8.71
N LEU A 170 4.13 -21.32 -8.82
CA LEU A 170 3.50 -20.84 -10.04
C LEU A 170 4.52 -20.10 -10.91
N SER A 171 4.12 -19.73 -12.12
CA SER A 171 4.95 -18.97 -13.06
C SER A 171 5.47 -17.64 -12.49
N THR A 172 4.76 -17.08 -11.50
CA THR A 172 5.17 -15.88 -10.75
C THR A 172 6.28 -16.14 -9.73
N GLY A 173 6.49 -17.39 -9.33
CA GLY A 173 7.39 -17.80 -8.24
C GLY A 173 6.68 -17.98 -6.88
N ALA A 174 5.45 -17.50 -6.73
CA ALA A 174 4.63 -17.72 -5.52
C ALA A 174 4.09 -19.14 -5.42
N TYR A 175 3.75 -19.57 -4.21
CA TYR A 175 3.05 -20.84 -4.01
C TYR A 175 1.61 -20.80 -4.48
N SER A 176 1.21 -21.86 -5.18
CA SER A 176 -0.20 -22.19 -5.37
C SER A 176 -0.89 -22.47 -4.02
N TYR A 177 -2.23 -22.40 -3.97
CA TYR A 177 -2.98 -22.83 -2.78
C TYR A 177 -2.66 -24.28 -2.39
N LEU A 178 -2.46 -25.16 -3.37
CA LEU A 178 -2.03 -26.54 -3.13
C LEU A 178 -0.64 -26.60 -2.47
N GLY A 179 0.27 -25.71 -2.88
CA GLY A 179 1.58 -25.54 -2.25
C GLY A 179 1.46 -25.13 -0.80
N GLU A 180 0.71 -24.06 -0.52
CA GLU A 180 0.42 -23.61 0.85
C GLU A 180 -0.20 -24.73 1.69
N TYR A 181 -1.09 -25.54 1.10
CA TYR A 181 -1.72 -26.66 1.78
C TYR A 181 -0.80 -27.81 2.14
N ASN A 182 0.13 -28.15 1.26
CA ASN A 182 1.06 -29.27 1.47
C ASN A 182 2.32 -28.84 2.23
N CYS A 183 2.72 -27.57 2.10
CA CYS A 183 3.93 -26.98 2.65
C CYS A 183 3.60 -25.89 3.69
N GLN A 184 2.62 -26.16 4.56
CA GLN A 184 2.01 -25.19 5.48
C GLN A 184 3.00 -24.33 6.25
N ASN A 185 4.06 -24.95 6.79
CA ASN A 185 5.06 -24.26 7.61
C ASN A 185 6.37 -23.97 6.89
N ASP A 186 6.37 -23.99 5.55
CA ASP A 186 7.52 -23.53 4.79
C ASP A 186 7.71 -22.01 4.98
N ALA A 187 6.76 -21.21 4.53
CA ALA A 187 6.75 -19.75 4.74
C ALA A 187 6.09 -19.33 6.07
N ASN A 188 5.11 -20.09 6.56
CA ASN A 188 4.21 -19.63 7.64
C ASN A 188 4.59 -20.22 9.01
N LEU A 189 4.63 -19.39 10.05
CA LEU A 189 4.72 -19.86 11.43
C LEU A 189 3.42 -20.55 11.87
N ILE A 190 2.27 -19.92 11.59
CA ILE A 190 0.93 -20.48 11.80
C ILE A 190 0.13 -20.36 10.50
N ALA A 191 -0.35 -21.48 9.97
CA ALA A 191 -1.16 -21.58 8.76
C ALA A 191 -2.59 -22.06 9.09
N VAL A 192 -3.56 -21.18 8.92
CA VAL A 192 -4.99 -21.42 8.97
C VAL A 192 -5.50 -21.60 7.54
N LEU A 193 -5.55 -22.84 7.08
CA LEU A 193 -6.06 -23.16 5.75
C LEU A 193 -7.52 -23.58 5.84
N GLY A 194 -8.41 -22.70 5.36
CA GLY A 194 -9.85 -22.82 5.56
C GLY A 194 -10.52 -23.91 4.71
N ARG A 195 -9.95 -24.22 3.55
CA ARG A 195 -10.51 -25.17 2.59
C ARG A 195 -9.54 -26.30 2.28
N ALA A 196 -10.08 -27.43 1.85
CA ALA A 196 -9.27 -28.44 1.19
C ALA A 196 -8.88 -27.94 -0.22
N PRO A 197 -7.77 -28.42 -0.82
CA PRO A 197 -7.53 -28.22 -2.23
C PRO A 197 -8.67 -28.82 -3.07
N GLY A 198 -9.08 -28.13 -4.13
CA GLY A 198 -10.03 -28.69 -5.09
C GLY A 198 -9.43 -29.82 -5.94
N GLY A 199 -10.28 -30.47 -6.73
CA GLY A 199 -9.85 -31.57 -7.61
C GLY A 199 -9.09 -31.16 -8.87
N GLY A 200 -8.88 -29.86 -9.11
CA GLY A 200 -8.19 -29.30 -10.27
C GLY A 200 -7.05 -28.37 -9.89
N GLN A 201 -6.46 -27.71 -10.89
CA GLN A 201 -5.39 -26.71 -10.70
C GLN A 201 -5.91 -25.31 -10.97
N ASP A 202 -5.51 -24.36 -10.13
CA ASP A 202 -5.85 -22.95 -10.33
C ASP A 202 -5.17 -22.43 -11.60
N PRO A 203 -5.83 -21.56 -12.38
CA PRO A 203 -5.28 -21.05 -13.63
C PRO A 203 -3.97 -20.29 -13.42
N ASP A 204 -2.94 -20.68 -14.19
CA ASP A 204 -1.63 -20.03 -14.27
C ASP A 204 -1.20 -19.95 -15.75
N PRO A 205 -1.18 -18.74 -16.38
CA PRO A 205 -1.48 -17.44 -15.79
C PRO A 205 -2.95 -17.30 -15.37
N PRO A 206 -3.27 -16.34 -14.49
CA PRO A 206 -4.62 -16.15 -13.99
C PRO A 206 -5.61 -15.70 -15.06
N LEU A 207 -6.90 -15.93 -14.79
CA LEU A 207 -7.99 -15.43 -15.63
C LEU A 207 -8.08 -13.89 -15.57
N VAL A 208 -8.60 -13.30 -16.64
CA VAL A 208 -8.93 -11.86 -16.69
C VAL A 208 -10.04 -11.53 -15.68
N ASP A 209 -11.11 -12.33 -15.67
CA ASP A 209 -12.14 -12.23 -14.64
C ASP A 209 -11.69 -12.93 -13.37
N ARG A 210 -11.63 -12.17 -12.28
CA ARG A 210 -11.09 -12.59 -10.99
C ARG A 210 -12.17 -12.88 -9.96
N HIS A 211 -13.45 -12.86 -10.35
CA HIS A 211 -14.54 -13.21 -9.47
C HIS A 211 -14.72 -14.72 -9.37
N GLY A 212 -14.75 -15.22 -8.13
CA GLY A 212 -14.91 -16.64 -7.83
C GLY A 212 -13.59 -17.38 -7.88
N VAL A 213 -13.13 -17.79 -6.71
CA VAL A 213 -11.92 -18.61 -6.53
C VAL A 213 -12.04 -19.93 -7.32
N PRO A 214 -11.16 -20.21 -8.30
CA PRO A 214 -11.15 -21.47 -9.04
C PRO A 214 -10.84 -22.65 -8.14
N ASN A 215 -11.31 -23.85 -8.55
CA ASN A 215 -11.10 -25.12 -7.85
C ASN A 215 -11.29 -25.02 -6.32
N LEU A 216 -12.30 -24.27 -5.89
CA LEU A 216 -12.60 -24.08 -4.49
C LEU A 216 -13.00 -25.42 -3.87
N GLY A 217 -12.19 -25.94 -2.96
CA GLY A 217 -12.52 -27.16 -2.22
C GLY A 217 -13.48 -26.92 -1.07
N ALA A 218 -13.86 -28.00 -0.41
CA ALA A 218 -14.79 -27.95 0.72
C ALA A 218 -14.20 -27.20 1.92
N CYS A 219 -15.05 -26.52 2.67
CA CYS A 219 -14.70 -25.97 3.98
C CYS A 219 -14.20 -27.07 4.91
N VAL A 220 -12.97 -26.92 5.43
CA VAL A 220 -12.39 -27.80 6.46
C VAL A 220 -12.10 -27.06 7.76
N ARG A 221 -11.86 -25.74 7.71
CA ARG A 221 -11.63 -24.84 8.86
C ARG A 221 -12.28 -23.46 8.68
N CYS A 222 -13.41 -23.40 7.99
CA CYS A 222 -14.21 -22.18 7.92
C CYS A 222 -14.85 -21.87 9.28
N ASN A 223 -15.19 -20.60 9.56
CA ASN A 223 -15.67 -20.10 10.85
C ASN A 223 -14.71 -20.35 12.04
N LEU A 224 -13.44 -20.64 11.79
CA LEU A 224 -12.45 -20.81 12.86
C LEU A 224 -12.23 -19.47 13.60
N GLN A 225 -12.21 -19.52 14.94
CA GLN A 225 -11.81 -18.37 15.75
C GLN A 225 -10.53 -18.69 16.51
N LEU A 226 -9.51 -17.86 16.35
CA LEU A 226 -8.24 -17.90 17.07
C LEU A 226 -8.17 -16.68 17.98
N GLU A 227 -8.06 -16.87 19.30
CA GLU A 227 -7.98 -15.74 20.21
C GLU A 227 -7.16 -15.96 21.47
N GLY A 228 -6.55 -14.89 21.97
CA GLY A 228 -5.88 -14.85 23.26
C GLY A 228 -6.85 -14.63 24.42
N SER A 229 -6.64 -15.31 25.54
CA SER A 229 -7.52 -15.25 26.72
C SER A 229 -7.05 -14.28 27.82
N GLY A 230 -6.01 -13.48 27.55
CA GLY A 230 -5.48 -12.48 28.47
C GLY A 230 -6.33 -11.22 28.60
N VAL A 231 -5.87 -10.27 29.42
CA VAL A 231 -6.50 -8.95 29.61
C VAL A 231 -6.46 -8.15 28.31
N SER A 232 -5.30 -8.12 27.65
CA SER A 232 -5.05 -7.45 26.36
C SER A 232 -4.27 -8.38 25.41
N ALA A 233 -4.03 -7.89 24.18
CA ALA A 233 -3.19 -8.55 23.19
C ALA A 233 -1.75 -8.77 23.68
N ASP A 234 -1.25 -7.92 24.60
CA ASP A 234 0.11 -8.00 25.14
C ASP A 234 0.37 -9.28 25.97
N ASP A 235 -0.70 -9.98 26.36
CA ASP A 235 -0.59 -11.20 27.14
C ASP A 235 -0.29 -12.43 26.29
N VAL A 236 -0.61 -12.41 24.99
CA VAL A 236 -0.41 -13.53 24.06
C VAL A 236 0.40 -13.06 22.87
N ILE A 237 1.68 -13.45 22.84
CA ILE A 237 2.63 -13.04 21.80
C ILE A 237 2.92 -14.22 20.88
N VAL A 238 2.61 -14.07 19.59
CA VAL A 238 3.11 -14.91 18.51
C VAL A 238 4.39 -14.27 17.97
N GLU A 239 5.51 -14.95 18.18
CA GLU A 239 6.84 -14.44 17.86
C GLU A 239 7.36 -15.17 16.63
N ALA A 240 7.52 -14.45 15.52
CA ALA A 240 8.03 -15.00 14.26
C ALA A 240 9.55 -14.78 14.07
N GLY A 241 10.22 -14.05 14.96
CA GLY A 241 11.65 -13.77 14.90
C GLY A 241 12.36 -13.99 16.24
N ASP A 242 13.12 -13.00 16.70
CA ASP A 242 13.88 -13.05 17.95
C ASP A 242 13.06 -12.49 19.14
N PRO A 243 12.70 -13.33 20.14
CA PRO A 243 12.01 -12.88 21.33
C PRO A 243 12.72 -11.77 22.12
N SER A 244 14.04 -11.66 22.00
CA SER A 244 14.86 -10.72 22.78
C SER A 244 14.66 -9.27 22.36
N SER A 245 14.17 -9.03 21.14
CA SER A 245 13.90 -7.69 20.61
C SER A 245 12.63 -7.05 21.19
N GLY A 246 11.82 -7.79 21.94
CA GLY A 246 10.58 -7.25 22.51
C GLY A 246 9.59 -6.86 21.41
N ASN A 247 8.97 -5.69 21.48
CA ASN A 247 8.11 -5.17 20.40
C ASN A 247 8.89 -4.25 19.45
N GLY A 248 10.22 -4.36 19.39
CA GLY A 248 11.12 -3.53 18.60
C GLY A 248 11.98 -4.35 17.64
N GLY A 249 12.74 -3.67 16.77
CA GLY A 249 13.78 -4.32 15.95
C GLY A 249 15.06 -4.65 16.73
N PRO A 250 15.97 -5.47 16.16
CA PRO A 250 15.86 -6.13 14.86
C PRO A 250 14.93 -7.35 14.90
N ARG A 251 14.22 -7.60 13.80
CA ARG A 251 13.24 -8.71 13.69
C ARG A 251 13.86 -10.10 13.81
N ASN A 252 15.01 -10.35 13.15
CA ASN A 252 15.69 -11.65 13.11
C ASN A 252 14.72 -12.82 12.82
N SER A 253 13.96 -12.68 11.75
CA SER A 253 12.82 -13.53 11.42
C SER A 253 13.22 -14.99 11.18
N ALA A 254 12.35 -15.90 11.65
CA ALA A 254 12.45 -17.34 11.44
C ALA A 254 11.50 -17.84 10.32
N LYS A 255 10.44 -17.08 10.03
CA LYS A 255 9.42 -17.37 9.02
C LYS A 255 8.95 -16.08 8.34
N ASP A 256 8.48 -16.22 7.11
CA ASP A 256 8.03 -15.12 6.26
C ASP A 256 6.71 -14.54 6.75
N VAL A 257 5.82 -15.41 7.24
CA VAL A 257 4.50 -15.01 7.74
C VAL A 257 4.28 -15.49 9.17
N GLY A 258 3.81 -14.60 10.05
CA GLY A 258 3.44 -14.94 11.42
C GLY A 258 2.16 -15.79 11.47
N ILE A 259 1.04 -15.24 11.04
CA ILE A 259 -0.24 -15.95 10.93
C ILE A 259 -0.81 -15.77 9.52
N ARG A 260 -0.95 -16.85 8.76
CA ARG A 260 -1.66 -16.87 7.49
C ARG A 260 -3.05 -17.48 7.64
N ALA A 261 -4.09 -16.79 7.16
CA ALA A 261 -5.44 -17.29 7.02
C ALA A 261 -5.84 -17.28 5.54
N ASP A 262 -5.92 -18.46 4.94
CA ASP A 262 -6.02 -18.61 3.49
C ASP A 262 -7.28 -19.40 3.11
N ARG A 263 -8.14 -18.78 2.30
CA ARG A 263 -9.50 -19.25 1.96
C ARG A 263 -10.29 -19.65 3.21
N ALA A 264 -10.21 -18.83 4.25
CA ALA A 264 -10.69 -19.09 5.60
C ALA A 264 -12.00 -18.33 5.90
N ASP A 265 -13.05 -18.60 5.13
CA ASP A 265 -14.33 -17.90 5.24
C ASP A 265 -14.87 -17.89 6.67
N GLY A 266 -15.23 -16.70 7.17
CA GLY A 266 -15.72 -16.48 8.53
C GLY A 266 -14.63 -16.46 9.62
N PHE A 267 -13.36 -16.27 9.27
CA PHE A 267 -12.24 -16.28 10.22
C PHE A 267 -12.30 -15.14 11.24
N VAL A 268 -11.90 -15.44 12.49
CA VAL A 268 -11.72 -14.42 13.53
C VAL A 268 -10.34 -14.57 14.16
N LEU A 269 -9.58 -13.47 14.22
CA LEU A 269 -8.36 -13.34 15.02
C LEU A 269 -8.57 -12.26 16.07
N ARG A 270 -8.29 -12.57 17.35
CA ARG A 270 -8.56 -11.59 18.41
C ARG A 270 -7.61 -11.65 19.61
N ASN A 271 -7.28 -10.49 20.17
CA ASN A 271 -6.58 -10.38 21.47
C ASN A 271 -5.21 -11.08 21.47
N VAL A 272 -4.43 -10.87 20.41
CA VAL A 272 -3.08 -11.40 20.23
C VAL A 272 -2.16 -10.32 19.68
N THR A 273 -0.88 -10.39 20.04
CA THR A 273 0.19 -9.67 19.36
C THR A 273 0.91 -10.64 18.43
N VAL A 274 1.19 -10.24 17.20
CA VAL A 274 2.05 -10.96 16.27
C VAL A 274 3.21 -10.04 15.91
N ARG A 275 4.43 -10.55 15.79
CA ARG A 275 5.60 -9.70 15.52
C ARG A 275 6.73 -10.42 14.82
N HIS A 276 7.56 -9.63 14.14
CA HIS A 276 8.86 -9.99 13.59
C HIS A 276 8.83 -11.03 12.46
N ALA A 277 7.75 -11.12 11.69
CA ALA A 277 7.76 -11.90 10.46
C ALA A 277 8.69 -11.27 9.40
N GLU A 278 9.31 -12.08 8.53
CA GLU A 278 10.20 -11.53 7.48
C GLU A 278 9.41 -10.71 6.46
N GLU A 279 8.17 -11.08 6.19
CA GLU A 279 7.26 -10.35 5.31
C GLU A 279 6.06 -9.81 6.08
N HIS A 280 5.21 -10.68 6.63
CA HIS A 280 3.88 -10.28 7.12
C HIS A 280 3.55 -10.86 8.49
N ASP A 281 3.21 -10.01 9.47
CA ASP A 281 2.81 -10.52 10.78
C ASP A 281 1.46 -11.26 10.69
N VAL A 282 0.45 -10.66 10.05
CA VAL A 282 -0.85 -11.29 9.78
C VAL A 282 -1.19 -11.19 8.30
N TYR A 283 -1.50 -12.32 7.66
CA TYR A 283 -1.89 -12.39 6.25
C TYR A 283 -3.25 -13.10 6.07
N VAL A 284 -4.27 -12.39 5.59
CA VAL A 284 -5.55 -12.97 5.17
C VAL A 284 -5.68 -12.93 3.64
N LEU A 285 -6.00 -14.06 3.02
CA LEU A 285 -6.03 -14.20 1.57
C LEU A 285 -7.26 -14.98 1.07
N GLU A 286 -7.88 -14.50 -0.01
CA GLU A 286 -9.02 -15.11 -0.71
C GLU A 286 -10.17 -15.51 0.23
N THR A 287 -10.46 -14.67 1.23
CA THR A 287 -11.41 -14.98 2.30
C THR A 287 -12.68 -14.10 2.20
N ASN A 288 -13.85 -14.73 2.36
CA ASN A 288 -15.13 -14.06 2.49
C ASN A 288 -15.53 -14.02 3.96
N GLY A 289 -15.54 -12.84 4.55
CA GLY A 289 -15.86 -12.61 5.94
C GLY A 289 -14.68 -12.89 6.85
N TYR A 290 -14.10 -11.83 7.41
CA TYR A 290 -13.12 -11.96 8.49
C TYR A 290 -13.31 -10.85 9.54
N LEU A 291 -12.84 -11.11 10.76
CA LEU A 291 -12.73 -10.11 11.83
C LEU A 291 -11.35 -10.20 12.49
N LEU A 292 -10.54 -9.16 12.33
CA LEU A 292 -9.32 -8.94 13.11
C LEU A 292 -9.62 -7.88 14.17
N ASP A 293 -9.62 -8.26 15.45
CA ASP A 293 -10.06 -7.38 16.54
C ASP A 293 -9.10 -7.40 17.74
N ARG A 294 -8.80 -6.24 18.32
CA ARG A 294 -7.96 -6.16 19.54
C ARG A 294 -6.61 -6.86 19.34
N PHE A 295 -5.90 -6.56 18.27
CA PHE A 295 -4.61 -7.20 17.98
C PHE A 295 -3.51 -6.15 17.84
N LYS A 296 -2.26 -6.59 17.93
CA LYS A 296 -1.10 -5.74 17.69
C LYS A 296 -0.12 -6.40 16.72
N THR A 297 0.52 -5.61 15.87
CA THR A 297 1.57 -6.05 14.93
C THR A 297 2.81 -5.19 15.06
N PHE A 298 3.99 -5.81 15.08
CA PHE A 298 5.23 -5.10 15.36
C PHE A 298 6.39 -5.60 14.50
N TYR A 299 7.01 -4.65 13.79
CA TYR A 299 8.28 -4.82 13.09
C TYR A 299 8.31 -6.02 12.12
N ALA A 300 7.25 -6.18 11.32
CA ALA A 300 7.28 -7.03 10.13
C ALA A 300 8.19 -6.42 9.06
N GLY A 301 8.82 -7.25 8.23
CA GLY A 301 9.67 -6.75 7.15
C GLY A 301 8.90 -5.99 6.07
N GLU A 302 7.64 -6.34 5.80
CA GLU A 302 6.76 -5.63 4.86
C GLU A 302 5.51 -5.09 5.59
N TYR A 303 4.55 -5.96 5.92
CA TYR A 303 3.25 -5.54 6.44
C TYR A 303 2.98 -6.04 7.85
N GLY A 304 2.48 -5.16 8.72
CA GLY A 304 1.86 -5.61 9.96
C GLY A 304 0.64 -6.49 9.65
N VAL A 305 -0.26 -6.01 8.80
CA VAL A 305 -1.39 -6.78 8.29
C VAL A 305 -1.45 -6.69 6.78
N LEU A 306 -1.44 -7.84 6.10
CA LEU A 306 -1.79 -7.99 4.69
C LEU A 306 -3.16 -8.67 4.60
N THR A 307 -4.11 -8.00 3.95
CA THR A 307 -5.36 -8.60 3.48
C THR A 307 -5.40 -8.42 1.97
N PHE A 308 -5.64 -9.50 1.22
CA PHE A 308 -5.57 -9.46 -0.24
C PHE A 308 -6.73 -10.24 -0.87
N VAL A 309 -7.42 -9.60 -1.84
CA VAL A 309 -8.61 -10.13 -2.54
C VAL A 309 -9.74 -10.58 -1.63
N GLU A 310 -10.03 -9.77 -0.63
CA GLU A 310 -11.01 -10.04 0.42
C GLU A 310 -12.38 -9.42 0.17
N ASP A 311 -13.41 -9.98 0.83
CA ASP A 311 -14.75 -9.38 0.93
C ASP A 311 -15.34 -9.58 2.34
N HIS A 312 -16.22 -8.67 2.78
CA HIS A 312 -16.81 -8.63 4.12
C HIS A 312 -15.80 -8.62 5.29
N GLY A 313 -14.71 -7.88 5.14
CA GLY A 313 -13.63 -7.78 6.12
C GLY A 313 -13.79 -6.66 7.15
N VAL A 314 -13.40 -6.90 8.41
CA VAL A 314 -13.24 -5.84 9.43
C VAL A 314 -11.91 -5.98 10.16
N ILE A 315 -11.15 -4.88 10.18
CA ILE A 315 -9.95 -4.69 11.00
C ILE A 315 -10.26 -3.61 12.03
N GLN A 316 -10.11 -3.90 13.33
CA GLN A 316 -10.45 -2.91 14.35
C GLN A 316 -9.73 -3.06 15.69
N ASN A 317 -9.74 -1.97 16.46
CA ASN A 317 -9.20 -1.91 17.82
C ASN A 317 -7.73 -2.35 17.86
N CYS A 318 -6.91 -1.87 16.93
CA CYS A 318 -5.58 -2.43 16.67
C CYS A 318 -4.44 -1.43 16.81
N GLU A 319 -3.23 -1.96 16.98
CA GLU A 319 -1.98 -1.21 16.93
C GLU A 319 -1.04 -1.86 15.91
N ALA A 320 -0.44 -1.08 15.01
CA ALA A 320 0.53 -1.58 14.03
C ALA A 320 1.73 -0.63 13.93
N ALA A 321 2.94 -1.13 14.22
CA ALA A 321 4.13 -0.28 14.22
C ALA A 321 5.42 -0.96 13.79
N GLY A 322 6.37 -0.18 13.27
CA GLY A 322 7.71 -0.64 12.92
C GLY A 322 7.84 -1.36 11.57
N ASN A 323 6.81 -1.33 10.72
CA ASN A 323 6.74 -2.15 9.51
C ASN A 323 7.41 -1.50 8.30
N GLY A 324 8.10 -2.31 7.48
CA GLY A 324 8.93 -1.85 6.37
C GLY A 324 8.16 -1.29 5.16
N ASP A 325 6.94 -1.75 4.92
CA ASP A 325 5.99 -1.14 4.00
C ASP A 325 4.89 -0.43 4.79
N SER A 326 3.96 -1.18 5.39
CA SER A 326 2.84 -0.55 6.09
C SER A 326 2.29 -1.30 7.28
N GLY A 327 1.69 -0.56 8.21
CA GLY A 327 1.02 -1.18 9.36
C GLY A 327 -0.23 -1.97 8.95
N LEU A 328 -1.04 -1.43 8.05
CA LEU A 328 -2.33 -2.00 7.63
C LEU A 328 -2.48 -1.97 6.10
N TYR A 329 -2.69 -3.14 5.49
CA TYR A 329 -2.81 -3.26 4.04
C TYR A 329 -4.07 -4.03 3.60
N PRO A 330 -5.11 -3.35 3.07
CA PRO A 330 -6.25 -3.98 2.39
C PRO A 330 -6.14 -3.93 0.86
N GLY A 331 -5.13 -4.61 0.31
CA GLY A 331 -4.89 -4.64 -1.13
C GLY A 331 -5.94 -5.41 -1.90
N SER A 332 -6.23 -4.94 -3.11
CA SER A 332 -7.13 -5.62 -4.05
C SER A 332 -8.47 -6.06 -3.44
N GLY A 333 -9.03 -5.31 -2.48
CA GLY A 333 -10.34 -5.61 -1.91
C GLY A 333 -11.43 -5.67 -2.97
N ALA A 334 -12.47 -6.50 -2.75
CA ALA A 334 -13.54 -6.70 -3.72
C ALA A 334 -14.18 -5.38 -4.17
N LYS A 335 -14.31 -5.21 -5.49
CA LYS A 335 -14.86 -4.01 -6.13
C LYS A 335 -16.38 -3.97 -6.02
N THR A 336 -16.87 -3.65 -4.82
CA THR A 336 -18.29 -3.75 -4.43
C THR A 336 -19.05 -2.41 -4.45
N GLY A 337 -18.35 -1.32 -4.78
CA GLY A 337 -18.89 0.05 -4.78
C GLY A 337 -18.88 0.70 -6.16
N ALA A 338 -18.09 1.78 -6.30
CA ALA A 338 -17.90 2.45 -7.59
C ALA A 338 -17.36 1.45 -8.63
N GLY A 339 -17.90 1.51 -9.86
CA GLY A 339 -17.59 0.62 -11.00
C GLY A 339 -17.51 -0.88 -10.69
N ARG A 340 -18.34 -1.35 -9.74
CA ARG A 340 -18.59 -2.77 -9.49
C ARG A 340 -19.25 -3.44 -10.69
N ASP A 341 -19.05 -4.75 -10.83
CA ASP A 341 -19.90 -5.57 -11.70
C ASP A 341 -21.24 -5.83 -11.03
N GLU A 342 -22.30 -5.15 -11.47
CA GLU A 342 -23.64 -5.26 -10.87
C GLU A 342 -24.26 -6.67 -10.99
N ARG A 343 -23.72 -7.54 -11.85
CA ARG A 343 -24.15 -8.95 -11.93
C ARG A 343 -23.65 -9.76 -10.73
N VAL A 344 -22.48 -9.40 -10.19
CA VAL A 344 -21.85 -10.05 -9.05
C VAL A 344 -22.21 -9.33 -7.75
N TYR A 345 -22.20 -7.99 -7.78
CA TYR A 345 -22.48 -7.11 -6.66
C TYR A 345 -23.66 -6.18 -6.99
N PRO A 346 -24.91 -6.66 -6.90
CA PRO A 346 -26.08 -5.86 -7.28
C PRO A 346 -26.21 -4.58 -6.44
N ASP A 347 -25.98 -4.70 -5.14
CA ASP A 347 -26.06 -3.59 -4.18
C ASP A 347 -24.66 -3.04 -3.89
N ALA A 348 -24.52 -1.71 -3.98
CA ALA A 348 -23.27 -1.02 -3.62
C ALA A 348 -23.03 -1.08 -2.11
N ARG A 349 -21.82 -1.44 -1.71
CA ARG A 349 -21.37 -1.43 -0.31
C ARG A 349 -19.86 -1.28 -0.23
N TYR A 350 -19.35 -1.20 1.00
CA TYR A 350 -17.92 -1.37 1.26
C TYR A 350 -17.59 -2.86 1.40
N SER A 351 -16.49 -3.28 0.79
CA SER A 351 -15.98 -4.66 0.89
C SER A 351 -15.29 -4.87 2.23
N GLN A 352 -14.58 -3.84 2.71
CA GLN A 352 -13.77 -3.89 3.91
C GLN A 352 -13.97 -2.63 4.76
N GLN A 353 -13.76 -2.76 6.07
CA GLN A 353 -13.80 -1.66 7.03
C GLN A 353 -12.59 -1.70 7.97
N ILE A 354 -11.93 -0.55 8.14
CA ILE A 354 -10.81 -0.38 9.07
C ILE A 354 -11.15 0.75 10.04
N ARG A 355 -11.16 0.46 11.33
CA ARG A 355 -11.55 1.46 12.34
C ARG A 355 -10.92 1.28 13.71
N TYR A 356 -10.76 2.39 14.41
CA TYR A 356 -10.22 2.38 15.77
C TYR A 356 -8.85 1.70 15.84
N CYS A 357 -7.97 2.01 14.89
CA CYS A 357 -6.59 1.55 14.91
C CYS A 357 -5.60 2.71 15.07
N ASP A 358 -4.46 2.42 15.68
CA ASP A 358 -3.29 3.27 15.74
C ASP A 358 -2.19 2.65 14.88
N SER A 359 -1.91 3.24 13.72
CA SER A 359 -0.85 2.77 12.83
C SER A 359 0.25 3.82 12.77
N HIS A 360 1.41 3.49 13.35
CA HIS A 360 2.46 4.47 13.62
C HIS A 360 3.86 3.91 13.48
N HIS A 361 4.85 4.79 13.30
CA HIS A 361 6.25 4.37 13.22
C HIS A 361 6.52 3.35 12.10
N ASN A 362 5.83 3.47 10.96
CA ASN A 362 6.02 2.62 9.78
C ASN A 362 6.56 3.45 8.61
N THR A 363 6.97 2.79 7.52
CA THR A 363 7.12 3.49 6.24
C THR A 363 5.79 4.12 5.82
N SER A 364 4.70 3.35 5.83
CA SER A 364 3.34 3.82 5.61
C SER A 364 2.38 3.39 6.73
N GLY A 365 1.46 4.26 7.15
CA GLY A 365 0.44 3.88 8.14
C GLY A 365 -0.61 2.93 7.55
N TYR A 366 -1.00 3.17 6.30
CA TYR A 366 -1.94 2.35 5.52
C TYR A 366 -1.43 2.24 4.09
N SER A 367 -1.55 1.07 3.47
CA SER A 367 -1.29 0.89 2.04
C SER A 367 -2.35 0.03 1.37
N GLY A 368 -2.93 0.47 0.25
CA GLY A 368 -4.07 -0.21 -0.38
C GLY A 368 -3.97 -0.23 -1.90
N THR A 369 -3.01 -0.98 -2.44
CA THR A 369 -2.85 -1.14 -3.89
C THR A 369 -4.05 -1.85 -4.49
N ASP A 370 -4.68 -1.22 -5.49
CA ASP A 370 -5.92 -1.71 -6.14
C ASP A 370 -7.10 -2.02 -5.19
N GLY A 371 -6.98 -1.63 -3.91
CA GLY A 371 -7.99 -1.84 -2.88
C GLY A 371 -9.20 -0.96 -3.09
N SER A 372 -10.33 -1.53 -3.48
CA SER A 372 -11.55 -0.79 -3.82
C SER A 372 -12.64 -0.92 -2.75
N ALA A 373 -13.44 0.14 -2.60
CA ALA A 373 -14.59 0.18 -1.69
C ALA A 373 -14.23 -0.15 -0.23
N THR A 374 -13.14 0.42 0.29
CA THR A 374 -12.74 0.31 1.68
C THR A 374 -13.26 1.50 2.50
N TRP A 375 -13.87 1.23 3.66
CA TRP A 375 -14.26 2.27 4.62
C TRP A 375 -13.24 2.40 5.74
N VAL A 376 -12.46 3.47 5.70
CA VAL A 376 -11.39 3.75 6.67
C VAL A 376 -11.83 4.90 7.57
N HIS A 377 -12.07 4.63 8.87
CA HIS A 377 -12.58 5.67 9.76
C HIS A 377 -12.20 5.56 11.23
N HIS A 378 -12.07 6.70 11.92
CA HIS A 378 -11.77 6.77 13.36
C HIS A 378 -10.44 6.09 13.73
N ASN A 379 -9.45 6.18 12.84
CA ASN A 379 -8.09 5.71 13.04
C ASN A 379 -7.14 6.89 13.31
N ASN A 380 -6.00 6.58 13.91
CA ASN A 380 -4.88 7.49 14.05
C ASN A 380 -3.73 6.95 13.19
N PHE A 381 -3.24 7.78 12.28
CA PHE A 381 -2.07 7.52 11.45
C PHE A 381 -1.02 8.58 11.77
N TYR A 382 0.02 8.20 12.51
CA TYR A 382 1.01 9.17 13.01
C TYR A 382 2.42 8.62 13.10
N ASP A 383 3.42 9.49 13.14
CA ASP A 383 4.83 9.08 13.20
C ASP A 383 5.22 8.08 12.09
N ASN A 384 4.52 8.04 10.96
CA ASN A 384 4.93 7.28 9.78
C ASN A 384 5.74 8.17 8.84
N ALA A 385 6.35 7.59 7.80
CA ALA A 385 6.86 8.42 6.69
C ALA A 385 5.69 8.99 5.86
N LEU A 386 4.71 8.14 5.57
CA LEU A 386 3.44 8.49 4.93
C LEU A 386 2.27 7.95 5.74
N GLY A 387 1.28 8.77 6.10
CA GLY A 387 0.15 8.29 6.91
C GLY A 387 -0.77 7.30 6.17
N PHE A 388 -1.03 7.54 4.88
CA PHE A 388 -1.91 6.71 4.06
C PHE A 388 -1.49 6.72 2.60
N THR A 389 -1.44 5.53 1.99
CA THR A 389 -1.33 5.34 0.54
C THR A 389 -2.44 4.47 0.00
N THR A 390 -3.02 4.90 -1.12
CA THR A 390 -3.60 3.97 -2.10
C THR A 390 -2.98 4.30 -3.45
N ASP A 391 -2.56 3.27 -4.17
CA ASP A 391 -1.91 3.42 -5.47
C ASP A 391 -2.30 2.33 -6.46
N VAL A 392 -1.95 2.60 -7.72
CA VAL A 392 -2.07 1.64 -8.83
C VAL A 392 -0.74 1.37 -9.52
N PHE A 393 0.34 2.11 -9.22
CA PHE A 393 1.61 1.94 -9.93
C PHE A 393 2.41 0.72 -9.46
N THR A 394 2.07 0.16 -8.30
CA THR A 394 2.55 -1.16 -7.84
C THR A 394 1.61 -2.31 -8.21
N ALA A 395 0.49 -2.04 -8.90
CA ALA A 395 -0.60 -2.99 -9.12
C ALA A 395 -0.39 -4.03 -10.23
N ALA A 396 0.80 -4.12 -10.84
CA ALA A 396 1.02 -5.02 -11.96
C ALA A 396 0.73 -6.49 -11.58
N GLY A 397 -0.40 -7.03 -12.04
CA GLY A 397 -0.86 -8.40 -11.73
C GLY A 397 -1.89 -8.49 -10.61
N HIS A 398 -2.12 -7.39 -9.87
CA HIS A 398 -3.19 -7.26 -8.87
C HIS A 398 -4.56 -7.09 -9.55
N PRO A 399 -5.63 -7.69 -9.00
CA PRO A 399 -6.98 -7.45 -9.50
C PRO A 399 -7.59 -6.22 -8.83
N GLY A 400 -8.28 -5.39 -9.60
CA GLY A 400 -9.00 -4.24 -9.05
C GLY A 400 -8.87 -2.98 -9.89
N PHE A 401 -7.81 -2.90 -10.70
CA PHE A 401 -7.50 -1.73 -11.51
C PHE A 401 -8.70 -1.17 -12.32
N PRO A 402 -8.89 0.16 -12.34
CA PRO A 402 -8.28 1.12 -11.41
C PRO A 402 -8.85 0.98 -10.00
N GLN A 403 -8.04 1.27 -8.98
CA GLN A 403 -8.48 1.44 -7.60
C GLN A 403 -9.60 2.47 -7.52
N GLN A 404 -10.69 2.17 -6.80
CA GLN A 404 -11.78 3.15 -6.64
C GLN A 404 -12.74 2.97 -5.48
N GLY A 405 -13.35 4.09 -5.07
CA GLY A 405 -14.56 4.13 -4.25
C GLY A 405 -14.33 4.02 -2.74
N ASP A 406 -13.13 4.30 -2.25
CA ASP A 406 -12.86 4.32 -0.81
C ASP A 406 -13.56 5.48 -0.12
N LEU A 407 -13.97 5.26 1.13
CA LEU A 407 -14.43 6.31 2.03
C LEU A 407 -13.44 6.43 3.19
N VAL A 408 -12.71 7.53 3.22
CA VAL A 408 -11.76 7.87 4.29
C VAL A 408 -12.36 9.01 5.11
N GLU A 409 -12.82 8.73 6.33
CA GLU A 409 -13.47 9.75 7.15
C GLU A 409 -13.22 9.69 8.65
N HIS A 410 -13.23 10.85 9.31
CA HIS A 410 -13.03 10.95 10.76
C HIS A 410 -11.75 10.27 11.26
N ASN A 411 -10.69 10.27 10.45
CA ASN A 411 -9.36 9.83 10.86
C ASN A 411 -8.49 11.04 11.25
N ASP A 412 -7.47 10.77 12.05
CA ASP A 412 -6.43 11.74 12.39
C ASP A 412 -5.11 11.33 11.71
N PHE A 413 -4.63 12.17 10.80
CA PHE A 413 -3.34 12.03 10.11
C PHE A 413 -2.37 13.08 10.65
N PHE A 414 -1.45 12.72 11.53
CA PHE A 414 -0.62 13.72 12.20
C PHE A 414 0.81 13.30 12.45
N ASP A 415 1.72 14.28 12.46
CA ASP A 415 3.13 14.06 12.76
C ASP A 415 3.78 12.92 11.93
N ASN A 416 3.29 12.65 10.71
CA ASN A 416 3.87 11.64 9.82
C ASN A 416 5.17 12.16 9.20
N ASN A 417 6.19 12.35 10.04
CA ASN A 417 7.48 12.94 9.69
C ASN A 417 8.66 12.01 9.97
N PHE A 418 8.38 10.78 10.42
CA PHE A 418 9.40 9.75 10.61
C PHE A 418 10.08 9.45 9.28
N ASN A 419 11.40 9.38 9.26
CA ASN A 419 12.15 9.13 8.04
C ASN A 419 12.91 7.80 8.15
N PRO A 420 12.33 6.70 7.64
CA PRO A 420 12.96 5.38 7.71
C PRO A 420 14.16 5.23 6.76
N TYR A 421 14.38 6.17 5.84
CA TYR A 421 15.49 6.13 4.88
C TYR A 421 16.80 6.70 5.45
N LEU A 422 16.79 7.22 6.68
CA LEU A 422 17.99 7.71 7.34
C LEU A 422 18.84 6.54 7.87
N GLU A 423 20.16 6.74 7.87
CA GLU A 423 21.07 5.81 8.52
C GLU A 423 20.73 5.68 10.01
N GLY A 424 20.65 4.44 10.50
CA GLY A 424 20.32 4.15 11.90
C GLY A 424 18.82 4.11 12.22
N SER A 425 17.94 4.23 11.22
CA SER A 425 16.53 3.87 11.38
C SER A 425 16.40 2.42 11.86
N ASP A 426 15.50 2.19 12.81
CA ASP A 426 15.12 0.87 13.32
C ASP A 426 14.05 0.18 12.44
N VAL A 427 13.42 0.94 11.55
CA VAL A 427 12.57 0.44 10.46
C VAL A 427 13.37 0.38 9.17
N VAL A 428 13.30 -0.75 8.46
CA VAL A 428 13.92 -0.93 7.15
C VAL A 428 12.85 -0.73 6.08
N PRO A 429 12.87 0.38 5.32
CA PRO A 429 11.81 0.67 4.36
C PRO A 429 11.95 -0.17 3.09
N THR A 430 10.83 -0.69 2.59
CA THR A 430 10.76 -1.54 1.39
C THR A 430 10.08 -0.86 0.22
N VAL A 431 9.29 0.20 0.48
CA VAL A 431 8.64 1.03 -0.54
C VAL A 431 9.10 2.48 -0.51
N PRO A 432 9.03 3.19 -1.64
CA PRO A 432 9.36 4.61 -1.73
C PRO A 432 8.13 5.51 -1.50
N VAL A 433 8.16 6.34 -0.46
CA VAL A 433 7.05 7.24 -0.10
C VAL A 433 7.51 8.67 0.24
N PRO A 434 6.65 9.69 0.07
CA PRO A 434 6.93 11.08 0.40
C PRO A 434 6.89 11.34 1.91
N VAL A 435 8.04 11.15 2.56
CA VAL A 435 8.27 11.44 3.99
C VAL A 435 7.67 12.79 4.38
N GLY A 436 6.86 12.85 5.45
CA GLY A 436 6.25 14.09 5.90
C GLY A 436 4.81 14.31 5.45
N SER A 437 4.15 13.28 4.91
CA SER A 437 2.85 13.44 4.26
C SER A 437 1.75 12.72 5.03
N GLY A 438 0.61 13.37 5.21
CA GLY A 438 -0.54 12.77 5.87
C GLY A 438 -1.19 11.67 5.02
N MET A 439 -1.38 11.93 3.73
CA MET A 439 -1.84 10.91 2.78
C MET A 439 -1.49 11.22 1.33
N TRP A 440 -1.55 10.21 0.47
CA TRP A 440 -1.76 10.39 -0.95
C TRP A 440 -2.85 9.48 -1.53
N ILE A 441 -3.32 9.82 -2.72
CA ILE A 441 -4.05 8.94 -3.64
C ILE A 441 -3.32 9.00 -4.98
N ALA A 442 -2.71 7.87 -5.37
CA ALA A 442 -1.88 7.75 -6.54
C ALA A 442 -2.60 6.93 -7.62
N GLY A 443 -3.47 7.60 -8.38
CA GLY A 443 -4.24 6.99 -9.47
C GLY A 443 -5.57 6.34 -9.05
N GLY A 444 -6.08 6.65 -7.86
CA GLY A 444 -7.41 6.21 -7.42
C GLY A 444 -8.56 7.04 -7.98
N ASP A 445 -9.73 6.41 -8.14
CA ASP A 445 -10.96 7.00 -8.67
C ASP A 445 -12.12 7.02 -7.65
N ASP A 446 -13.05 7.95 -7.77
CA ASP A 446 -14.30 7.99 -6.98
C ASP A 446 -14.10 7.95 -5.45
N ASN A 447 -12.91 8.27 -4.94
CA ASN A 447 -12.63 8.21 -3.51
C ASN A 447 -13.19 9.45 -2.80
N VAL A 448 -13.65 9.26 -1.57
CA VAL A 448 -14.17 10.33 -0.71
C VAL A 448 -13.31 10.46 0.53
N VAL A 449 -12.64 11.59 0.67
CA VAL A 449 -11.84 11.96 1.85
C VAL A 449 -12.55 13.09 2.58
N ARG A 450 -13.21 12.78 3.71
CA ARG A 450 -14.02 13.78 4.41
C ARG A 450 -13.90 13.79 5.92
N ASN A 451 -14.09 14.96 6.53
CA ASN A 451 -14.14 15.11 7.98
C ASN A 451 -12.92 14.51 8.72
N ASN A 452 -11.76 14.43 8.06
CA ASN A 452 -10.52 13.99 8.68
C ASN A 452 -9.77 15.20 9.24
N THR A 453 -8.82 14.95 10.13
CA THR A 453 -7.91 15.96 10.67
C THR A 453 -6.49 15.67 10.19
N PHE A 454 -5.87 16.63 9.51
CA PHE A 454 -4.47 16.56 9.09
C PHE A 454 -3.65 17.61 9.83
N ARG A 455 -2.66 17.16 10.61
CA ARG A 455 -1.88 18.08 11.46
C ARG A 455 -0.38 17.82 11.42
N ASN A 456 0.41 18.88 11.36
CA ASN A 456 1.86 18.79 11.53
C ASN A 456 2.56 17.80 10.57
N ASN A 457 1.99 17.53 9.40
CA ASN A 457 2.68 16.76 8.36
C ASN A 457 3.56 17.75 7.59
N HIS A 458 4.87 17.70 7.83
CA HIS A 458 5.82 18.74 7.46
C HIS A 458 5.98 18.93 5.94
N ARG A 459 5.69 17.89 5.15
CA ARG A 459 5.66 17.97 3.69
C ARG A 459 4.26 18.37 3.23
N ARG A 460 3.26 17.48 3.40
CA ARG A 460 1.93 17.64 2.81
C ARG A 460 0.82 17.12 3.73
N GLY A 461 -0.36 17.76 3.72
CA GLY A 461 -1.58 17.20 4.27
C GLY A 461 -2.06 16.03 3.41
N ALA A 462 -2.55 16.32 2.21
CA ALA A 462 -3.00 15.32 1.25
C ALA A 462 -2.44 15.57 -0.17
N MET A 463 -2.12 14.48 -0.87
CA MET A 463 -1.69 14.50 -2.27
C MET A 463 -2.68 13.71 -3.16
N LEU A 464 -2.94 14.20 -4.36
CA LEU A 464 -3.65 13.47 -5.42
C LEU A 464 -2.83 13.55 -6.71
N PHE A 465 -2.64 12.44 -7.41
CA PHE A 465 -2.05 12.47 -8.75
C PHE A 465 -2.50 11.32 -9.62
N ALA A 466 -2.40 11.53 -10.93
CA ALA A 466 -2.67 10.52 -11.93
C ALA A 466 -1.49 9.56 -12.07
N VAL A 467 -1.83 8.31 -12.39
CA VAL A 467 -0.87 7.30 -12.84
C VAL A 467 -1.36 6.82 -14.20
N PRO A 468 -0.72 7.23 -15.30
CA PRO A 468 -1.11 6.75 -16.63
C PRO A 468 -1.08 5.22 -16.70
N ASP A 469 -2.09 4.62 -17.34
CA ASP A 469 -2.23 3.16 -17.50
C ASP A 469 -0.97 2.53 -18.09
N ALA A 470 -0.25 3.25 -18.96
CA ALA A 470 1.06 2.86 -19.51
C ALA A 470 2.12 2.49 -18.45
N PHE A 471 2.03 3.03 -17.22
CA PHE A 471 2.94 2.68 -16.10
C PHE A 471 2.44 1.50 -15.26
N VAL A 472 1.20 1.07 -15.48
CA VAL A 472 0.50 0.04 -14.70
C VAL A 472 0.38 -1.24 -15.53
N CYS A 473 0.03 -1.11 -16.81
CA CYS A 473 -0.15 -2.21 -17.74
C CYS A 473 1.15 -2.98 -17.90
N SER A 474 1.11 -4.26 -17.53
CA SER A 474 2.19 -5.20 -17.74
C SER A 474 1.82 -6.23 -18.80
N ASP A 475 2.75 -7.14 -19.06
CA ASP A 475 2.58 -8.35 -19.87
C ASP A 475 1.64 -9.39 -19.25
N GLN A 476 1.19 -9.19 -18.00
CA GLN A 476 0.16 -10.01 -17.35
C GLN A 476 -1.26 -9.50 -17.64
N PRO A 477 -2.28 -10.38 -17.72
CA PRO A 477 -3.65 -9.96 -17.94
C PRO A 477 -4.18 -9.12 -16.76
N MET A 478 -4.47 -7.84 -17.01
CA MET A 478 -5.06 -6.93 -16.04
C MET A 478 -6.33 -6.31 -16.61
N THR A 479 -7.46 -6.61 -15.97
CA THR A 479 -8.76 -6.08 -16.37
C THR A 479 -8.77 -4.55 -16.27
N GLY A 480 -9.25 -3.89 -17.30
CA GLY A 480 -9.41 -2.43 -17.32
C GLY A 480 -8.15 -1.64 -17.70
N CYS A 481 -6.97 -2.26 -17.76
CA CYS A 481 -5.76 -1.56 -18.17
C CYS A 481 -5.64 -1.44 -19.69
N ASP A 482 -5.44 -0.22 -20.17
CA ASP A 482 -5.17 0.07 -21.58
C ASP A 482 -4.03 1.09 -21.67
N PRO A 483 -2.84 0.73 -22.18
CA PRO A 483 -1.66 1.60 -22.13
C PRO A 483 -1.83 2.91 -22.94
N PHE A 484 -2.92 3.05 -23.71
CA PHE A 484 -3.25 4.26 -24.45
C PHE A 484 -4.31 5.12 -23.77
N LYS A 485 -4.77 4.74 -22.58
CA LYS A 485 -5.74 5.50 -21.78
C LYS A 485 -5.08 6.17 -20.58
N LEU A 486 -5.85 7.10 -20.03
CA LEU A 486 -5.69 7.64 -18.70
C LEU A 486 -6.98 7.31 -17.95
N SER A 487 -6.94 6.25 -17.17
CA SER A 487 -8.12 5.69 -16.50
C SER A 487 -8.16 6.02 -15.00
N THR A 488 -7.29 6.92 -14.54
CA THR A 488 -7.00 7.13 -13.11
C THR A 488 -7.06 8.59 -12.67
N SER A 489 -7.28 8.82 -11.37
CA SER A 489 -7.38 10.14 -10.73
C SER A 489 -8.59 10.95 -11.22
N HIS A 490 -9.77 10.33 -11.17
CA HIS A 490 -11.05 10.96 -11.51
C HIS A 490 -12.04 10.93 -10.34
N ARG A 491 -12.90 11.96 -10.28
CA ARG A 491 -14.07 12.00 -9.38
C ARG A 491 -13.73 11.82 -7.89
N ASN A 492 -12.53 12.21 -7.46
CA ASN A 492 -12.15 12.19 -6.05
C ASN A 492 -12.67 13.43 -5.31
N HIS A 493 -13.22 13.27 -4.12
CA HIS A 493 -13.81 14.37 -3.35
C HIS A 493 -13.11 14.54 -2.00
N PHE A 494 -12.57 15.73 -1.75
CA PHE A 494 -11.94 16.12 -0.48
C PHE A 494 -12.77 17.22 0.19
N TYR A 495 -13.45 16.94 1.30
CA TYR A 495 -14.29 17.95 1.95
C TYR A 495 -14.47 17.84 3.46
N GLY A 496 -14.71 18.99 4.11
CA GLY A 496 -14.89 19.01 5.57
C GLY A 496 -13.64 18.62 6.36
N ASN A 497 -12.48 18.47 5.72
CA ASN A 497 -11.24 18.11 6.38
C ASN A 497 -10.67 19.33 7.09
N ARG A 498 -10.11 19.11 8.29
CA ARG A 498 -9.40 20.12 9.06
C ARG A 498 -7.92 20.02 8.79
N MET A 499 -7.35 21.05 8.19
CA MET A 499 -5.93 21.13 7.84
C MET A 499 -5.23 22.15 8.73
N THR A 500 -4.23 21.75 9.54
CA THR A 500 -3.51 22.70 10.40
C THR A 500 -2.04 22.34 10.58
N GLY A 501 -1.13 23.29 10.32
CA GLY A 501 0.29 23.09 10.59
C GLY A 501 0.98 22.11 9.63
N ASN A 502 0.38 21.79 8.49
CA ASN A 502 1.05 21.03 7.43
C ASN A 502 1.97 21.96 6.61
N GLY A 503 2.97 21.40 5.91
CA GLY A 503 3.81 22.17 4.98
C GLY A 503 3.02 22.74 3.82
N LEU A 504 2.21 21.90 3.16
CA LEU A 504 1.17 22.29 2.21
C LEU A 504 -0.06 21.43 2.46
N ASP A 505 -1.25 22.02 2.56
CA ASP A 505 -2.44 21.24 2.93
C ASP A 505 -2.92 20.30 1.82
N PHE A 506 -2.96 20.79 0.57
CA PHE A 506 -3.32 19.97 -0.59
C PHE A 506 -2.34 20.13 -1.75
N TRP A 507 -1.98 19.00 -2.34
CA TRP A 507 -1.19 18.97 -3.55
C TRP A 507 -1.88 18.11 -4.60
N TRP A 508 -1.96 18.62 -5.82
CA TRP A 508 -2.58 17.94 -6.93
C TRP A 508 -1.77 18.19 -8.19
N ASP A 509 -1.35 17.13 -8.88
CA ASP A 509 -0.65 17.25 -10.17
C ASP A 509 -1.49 17.96 -11.24
N ALA A 510 -2.81 17.94 -11.07
CA ALA A 510 -3.78 18.47 -12.01
C ALA A 510 -3.61 17.89 -13.42
N PHE A 511 -3.20 16.62 -13.54
CA PHE A 511 -2.78 16.04 -14.81
C PHE A 511 -3.78 16.29 -15.95
N PRO A 512 -3.33 16.67 -17.16
CA PRO A 512 -4.22 16.92 -18.28
C PRO A 512 -5.14 15.74 -18.58
N GLY A 513 -6.45 15.98 -18.52
CA GLY A 513 -7.48 14.96 -18.75
C GLY A 513 -8.12 14.39 -17.48
N ASN A 514 -7.54 14.61 -16.30
CA ASN A 514 -8.25 14.36 -15.05
C ASN A 514 -9.49 15.25 -14.94
N THR A 515 -10.57 14.69 -14.40
CA THR A 515 -11.86 15.36 -14.30
C THR A 515 -12.61 14.94 -13.05
N GLY A 516 -13.49 15.81 -12.56
CA GLY A 516 -14.37 15.47 -11.44
C GLY A 516 -13.73 15.52 -10.05
N ASN A 517 -12.43 15.83 -9.92
CA ASN A 517 -11.81 15.94 -8.60
C ASN A 517 -12.22 17.26 -7.93
N CYS A 518 -12.75 17.21 -6.71
CA CYS A 518 -13.37 18.36 -6.06
C CYS A 518 -12.87 18.57 -4.63
N TRP A 519 -12.62 19.83 -4.27
CA TRP A 519 -12.15 20.26 -2.94
C TRP A 519 -13.05 21.36 -2.39
N TYR A 520 -13.84 21.06 -1.36
CA TYR A 520 -14.83 22.02 -0.85
C TYR A 520 -14.99 21.93 0.66
N GLY A 521 -15.35 23.03 1.32
CA GLY A 521 -15.62 23.02 2.76
C GLY A 521 -14.44 22.62 3.68
N ASN A 522 -13.19 22.70 3.22
CA ASN A 522 -11.99 22.39 4.03
C ASN A 522 -11.44 23.60 4.83
N GLY A 523 -12.18 24.72 4.85
CA GLY A 523 -11.73 25.96 5.47
C GLY A 523 -10.65 26.68 4.65
N THR A 524 -9.81 27.48 5.32
CA THR A 524 -8.66 28.14 4.71
C THR A 524 -7.49 27.17 4.64
N VAL A 525 -7.04 26.88 3.42
CA VAL A 525 -6.01 25.87 3.15
C VAL A 525 -4.96 26.42 2.18
N THR A 526 -3.75 25.89 2.28
CA THR A 526 -2.65 26.12 1.35
C THR A 526 -2.62 25.02 0.28
N THR A 527 -2.50 25.39 -0.99
CA THR A 527 -2.65 24.42 -2.08
C THR A 527 -1.64 24.61 -3.20
N SER A 528 -1.32 23.51 -3.91
CA SER A 528 -0.62 23.52 -5.19
C SER A 528 -1.37 22.61 -6.16
N PRO A 529 -1.97 23.12 -7.25
CA PRO A 529 -2.00 24.53 -7.67
C PRO A 529 -2.68 25.44 -6.64
N GLY A 530 -2.40 26.74 -6.69
CA GLY A 530 -2.91 27.72 -5.72
C GLY A 530 -4.44 27.89 -5.69
N ASN A 531 -5.15 27.28 -6.64
CA ASN A 531 -6.61 27.17 -6.62
C ASN A 531 -6.99 25.72 -6.93
N LEU A 532 -7.88 25.14 -6.13
CA LEU A 532 -8.45 23.82 -6.36
C LEU A 532 -9.93 23.94 -6.77
N PRO A 533 -10.46 23.07 -7.65
CA PRO A 533 -11.86 23.10 -8.06
C PRO A 533 -12.82 22.78 -6.90
N ASP A 534 -13.68 23.73 -6.52
CA ASP A 534 -14.74 23.51 -5.51
C ASP A 534 -15.94 22.70 -6.02
N CYS A 535 -16.19 22.77 -7.34
CA CYS A 535 -17.29 22.08 -8.00
C CYS A 535 -18.70 22.44 -7.47
N LEU A 536 -18.94 23.69 -7.06
CA LEU A 536 -20.21 24.14 -6.45
C LEU A 536 -20.57 23.33 -5.19
N ASN A 537 -19.62 23.23 -4.27
CA ASN A 537 -19.65 22.36 -3.10
C ASN A 537 -19.86 20.89 -3.50
N GLY A 538 -19.07 20.41 -4.47
CA GLY A 538 -19.14 19.03 -4.98
C GLY A 538 -20.38 18.67 -5.81
N LYS A 539 -21.34 19.58 -6.02
CA LYS A 539 -22.59 19.32 -6.75
C LYS A 539 -22.42 19.27 -8.27
N ALA A 540 -21.34 19.82 -8.78
CA ALA A 540 -21.04 19.88 -10.21
C ALA A 540 -19.60 19.40 -10.51
N PRO A 541 -19.27 18.10 -10.31
CA PRO A 541 -17.93 17.58 -10.56
C PRO A 541 -17.45 17.80 -12.00
N PHE A 542 -18.38 17.86 -12.96
CA PHE A 542 -18.10 18.16 -14.37
C PHE A 542 -17.45 19.54 -14.62
N LEU A 543 -17.35 20.41 -13.61
CA LEU A 543 -16.63 21.69 -13.70
C LEU A 543 -15.14 21.57 -13.37
N SER A 544 -14.70 20.44 -12.81
CA SER A 544 -13.30 20.18 -12.47
C SER A 544 -12.56 19.54 -13.64
N PHE A 545 -11.47 20.19 -14.07
CA PHE A 545 -10.57 19.73 -15.11
C PHE A 545 -9.12 19.95 -14.69
N GLY A 546 -8.28 18.92 -14.87
CA GLY A 546 -6.84 19.03 -14.80
C GLY A 546 -6.28 19.67 -16.08
N PHE A 547 -5.50 20.74 -15.92
CA PHE A 547 -4.80 21.45 -17.01
C PHE A 547 -3.28 21.29 -16.95
N GLY A 548 -2.81 20.52 -15.98
CA GLY A 548 -1.42 20.31 -15.61
C GLY A 548 -0.89 21.34 -14.63
N ASN A 549 0.13 20.94 -13.88
CA ASN A 549 0.94 21.83 -13.04
C ASN A 549 2.40 21.45 -13.21
N ILE A 550 3.15 22.29 -13.93
CA ILE A 550 4.55 22.01 -14.31
C ILE A 550 5.43 21.68 -13.10
N GLY A 551 5.25 22.39 -11.98
CA GLY A 551 6.06 22.15 -10.78
C GLY A 551 5.76 20.80 -10.15
N ASN A 552 4.47 20.49 -10.01
CA ASN A 552 3.99 19.24 -9.43
C ASN A 552 4.33 18.04 -10.33
N GLU A 553 4.09 18.14 -11.63
CA GLU A 553 4.44 17.10 -12.60
C GLU A 553 5.95 16.89 -12.70
N LEU A 554 6.76 17.96 -12.60
CA LEU A 554 8.22 17.82 -12.57
C LEU A 554 8.69 17.07 -11.32
N GLU A 555 8.07 17.30 -10.16
CA GLU A 555 8.34 16.53 -8.94
C GLU A 555 8.06 15.04 -9.18
N LEU A 556 6.89 14.69 -9.73
CA LEU A 556 6.55 13.30 -10.07
C LEU A 556 7.53 12.69 -11.06
N LEU A 557 7.85 13.39 -12.16
CA LEU A 557 8.79 12.90 -13.16
C LEU A 557 10.18 12.68 -12.58
N THR A 558 10.67 13.60 -11.74
CA THR A 558 11.95 13.45 -11.06
C THR A 558 11.94 12.26 -10.12
N CYS A 559 10.86 12.05 -9.37
CA CYS A 559 10.72 10.92 -8.47
C CYS A 559 10.59 9.59 -9.20
N MET A 560 9.73 9.49 -10.21
CA MET A 560 9.54 8.27 -10.99
C MET A 560 10.77 7.90 -11.84
N ALA A 561 11.55 8.88 -12.31
CA ALA A 561 12.77 8.60 -13.07
C ALA A 561 13.94 8.11 -12.21
N ASN A 562 13.95 8.41 -10.90
CA ASN A 562 15.03 8.06 -9.99
C ASN A 562 14.52 7.91 -8.55
N LEU A 563 13.70 6.88 -8.36
CA LEU A 563 12.96 6.61 -7.13
C LEU A 563 13.84 5.88 -6.10
N LYS A 564 14.91 6.54 -5.65
CA LYS A 564 15.81 5.99 -4.62
C LYS A 564 16.29 7.03 -3.61
N PRO A 565 16.53 6.64 -2.35
CA PRO A 565 17.19 7.49 -1.36
C PRO A 565 18.53 8.05 -1.87
N GLY A 566 18.84 9.29 -1.49
CA GLY A 566 20.04 10.00 -1.96
C GLY A 566 19.98 10.49 -3.42
N GLY A 567 18.88 10.20 -4.14
CA GLY A 567 18.61 10.73 -5.48
C GLY A 567 18.02 12.15 -5.47
N PRO A 568 17.66 12.67 -6.66
CA PRO A 568 17.06 14.01 -6.81
C PRO A 568 15.57 14.06 -6.39
N CYS A 569 14.95 12.91 -6.12
CA CYS A 569 13.58 12.84 -5.65
C CYS A 569 13.47 13.42 -4.22
N PRO A 570 12.69 14.48 -4.00
CA PRO A 570 12.61 15.09 -2.68
C PRO A 570 11.88 14.21 -1.66
N TRP A 571 11.19 13.13 -2.05
CA TRP A 571 10.36 12.32 -1.15
C TRP A 571 11.12 11.68 0.01
N PHE A 572 12.39 11.33 -0.18
CA PHE A 572 13.22 10.65 0.82
C PHE A 572 13.89 11.59 1.83
N THR A 573 13.83 12.91 1.59
CA THR A 573 14.44 13.88 2.50
C THR A 573 13.50 14.20 3.65
N THR A 574 14.06 14.36 4.86
CA THR A 574 13.28 14.84 6.00
C THR A 574 12.84 16.27 5.72
N PRO A 575 11.54 16.55 5.56
CA PRO A 575 11.06 17.90 5.33
C PRO A 575 11.28 18.77 6.57
N GLN A 576 11.53 20.06 6.33
CA GLN A 576 11.60 21.04 7.42
C GLN A 576 10.21 21.24 8.04
N ALA A 577 10.16 21.37 9.35
CA ALA A 577 8.94 21.75 10.04
C ALA A 577 8.46 23.12 9.52
N PRO A 578 7.15 23.32 9.32
CA PRO A 578 6.61 24.63 8.95
C PRO A 578 6.98 25.65 10.02
N ALA A 579 7.55 26.79 9.62
CA ALA A 579 7.84 27.86 10.56
C ALA A 579 6.54 28.35 11.22
N ALA A 580 6.54 28.55 12.55
CA ALA A 580 5.46 29.24 13.24
C ALA A 580 5.21 30.62 12.60
N PRO A 581 3.97 31.14 12.55
CA PRO A 581 3.67 32.30 11.74
C PRO A 581 4.37 33.54 12.30
N ALA A 582 5.37 34.03 11.56
CA ALA A 582 5.87 35.40 11.68
C ALA A 582 5.88 36.05 10.29
N ALA A 583 5.30 37.25 10.25
CA ALA A 583 5.11 38.17 9.15
C ALA A 583 6.09 38.10 7.96
N PHE A 584 5.52 38.27 6.76
CA PHE A 584 6.19 38.66 5.52
C PHE A 584 7.46 39.49 5.75
N ARG A 585 8.61 38.97 5.31
CA ARG A 585 9.73 39.79 4.86
C ARG A 585 10.34 39.17 3.61
N THR A 586 10.31 39.96 2.55
CA THR A 586 11.10 39.82 1.34
C THR A 586 12.60 39.88 1.63
N ALA A 587 13.37 39.22 0.75
CA ALA A 587 14.81 38.91 0.79
C ALA A 587 15.76 40.10 1.09
N PRO A 588 17.06 39.77 1.29
CA PRO A 588 17.98 40.05 0.19
C PRO A 588 18.89 38.87 -0.17
N ALA A 589 19.15 38.77 -1.47
CA ALA A 589 20.27 38.05 -2.04
C ALA A 589 21.50 38.99 -2.03
N ASP A 590 22.65 38.44 -1.65
CA ASP A 590 24.00 38.91 -2.00
C ASP A 590 24.93 37.72 -1.65
N GLY A 591 25.95 37.34 -2.41
CA GLY A 591 26.44 37.81 -3.69
C GLY A 591 27.62 36.90 -4.06
N HIS A 592 27.67 36.40 -5.28
CA HIS A 592 28.89 35.81 -5.83
C HIS A 592 29.11 36.36 -7.24
N GLU A 593 30.28 36.96 -7.40
CA GLU A 593 30.79 37.59 -8.61
C GLU A 593 30.88 36.59 -9.78
N HIS A 594 30.60 37.10 -10.97
CA HIS A 594 30.74 36.39 -12.23
C HIS A 594 32.21 36.32 -12.67
N PRO A 595 32.71 35.16 -13.12
CA PRO A 595 33.80 35.11 -14.07
C PRO A 595 33.26 35.32 -15.49
N GLU A 596 33.93 36.18 -16.25
CA GLU A 596 33.73 36.33 -17.68
C GLU A 596 34.17 35.06 -18.47
N THR A 597 33.42 34.84 -19.55
CA THR A 597 33.63 33.98 -20.72
C THR A 597 34.90 33.12 -20.79
N SER A 598 34.75 31.81 -20.57
CA SER A 598 34.82 30.77 -21.62
C SER A 598 34.68 29.39 -20.97
N GLU A 599 34.13 28.44 -21.71
CA GLU A 599 33.85 27.03 -21.36
C GLU A 599 32.44 26.72 -20.80
N LEU A 600 31.73 25.89 -21.58
CA LEU A 600 30.46 25.25 -21.24
C LEU A 600 30.76 23.95 -20.46
N ASP A 601 30.34 23.88 -19.20
CA ASP A 601 30.35 22.65 -18.39
C ASP A 601 28.99 21.92 -18.43
N ASP A 602 28.96 20.69 -17.89
CA ASP A 602 27.80 19.80 -17.94
C ASP A 602 26.61 20.28 -17.08
N ALA A 603 26.85 21.09 -16.04
CA ALA A 603 25.79 21.67 -15.21
C ALA A 603 25.00 22.75 -15.99
N ARG A 604 25.63 23.40 -16.98
CA ARG A 604 24.96 24.41 -17.82
C ARG A 604 24.09 23.81 -18.94
N LEU A 605 24.36 22.60 -19.41
CA LEU A 605 23.56 21.92 -20.44
C LEU A 605 22.10 21.70 -20.03
N ALA A 606 21.88 21.35 -18.76
CA ALA A 606 20.55 21.16 -18.18
C ALA A 606 19.76 22.47 -18.05
N ALA A 607 20.44 23.63 -18.07
CA ALA A 607 19.83 24.94 -17.94
C ALA A 607 19.37 25.55 -19.27
N MET A 608 20.00 25.18 -20.40
CA MET A 608 19.77 25.80 -21.71
C MET A 608 18.36 25.55 -22.26
N THR A 609 17.70 26.61 -22.72
CA THR A 609 16.33 26.57 -23.26
C THR A 609 16.27 27.00 -24.74
N CYS A 610 15.10 26.85 -25.36
CA CYS A 610 14.82 27.40 -26.69
C CYS A 610 14.99 28.91 -26.77
N HIS A 611 14.79 29.65 -25.67
CA HIS A 611 15.19 31.05 -25.59
C HIS A 611 16.70 31.20 -25.77
N SER A 612 17.51 30.44 -25.00
CA SER A 612 18.97 30.44 -25.13
C SER A 612 19.42 30.06 -26.55
N TRP A 613 18.76 29.09 -27.20
CA TRP A 613 19.06 28.68 -28.58
C TRP A 613 18.86 29.81 -29.59
N LYS A 614 17.79 30.60 -29.45
CA LYS A 614 17.52 31.76 -30.33
C LYS A 614 18.61 32.83 -30.18
N GLU A 615 19.13 33.02 -28.97
CA GLU A 615 20.15 34.04 -28.68
C GLU A 615 21.58 33.60 -29.03
N MET A 616 21.86 32.30 -29.12
CA MET A 616 23.19 31.77 -29.45
C MET A 616 23.62 32.05 -30.90
N THR A 617 24.90 32.36 -31.08
CA THR A 617 25.57 32.38 -32.40
C THR A 617 25.71 30.98 -33.00
N ALA A 618 25.99 30.89 -34.30
CA ALA A 618 26.19 29.60 -34.97
C ALA A 618 27.32 28.75 -34.33
N ASP A 619 28.42 29.39 -33.93
CA ASP A 619 29.54 28.70 -33.28
C ASP A 619 29.19 28.21 -31.88
N GLN A 620 28.42 29.00 -31.11
CA GLN A 620 27.91 28.60 -29.80
C GLN A 620 26.94 27.42 -29.91
N ARG A 621 26.05 27.43 -30.92
CA ARG A 621 25.14 26.31 -31.21
C ARG A 621 25.91 25.04 -31.55
N ASN A 622 26.92 25.13 -32.42
CA ASN A 622 27.76 23.99 -32.79
C ASN A 622 28.53 23.41 -31.60
N HIS A 623 29.11 24.27 -30.77
CA HIS A 623 29.83 23.83 -29.57
C HIS A 623 28.90 23.13 -28.57
N MET A 624 27.71 23.70 -28.32
CA MET A 624 26.71 23.10 -27.44
C MET A 624 26.21 21.75 -27.99
N LEU A 625 25.95 21.64 -29.30
CA LEU A 625 25.55 20.38 -29.93
C LEU A 625 26.65 19.30 -29.83
N GLY A 626 27.92 19.69 -29.94
CA GLY A 626 29.05 18.78 -29.70
C GLY A 626 29.05 18.22 -28.28
N LYS A 627 28.79 19.07 -27.28
CA LYS A 627 28.68 18.62 -25.88
C LYS A 627 27.45 17.75 -25.63
N MET A 628 26.29 18.08 -26.22
CA MET A 628 25.10 17.22 -26.16
C MET A 628 25.35 15.84 -26.78
N ALA A 629 26.09 15.77 -27.89
CA ALA A 629 26.47 14.50 -28.51
C ALA A 629 27.40 13.66 -27.62
N VAL A 630 28.37 14.28 -26.94
CA VAL A 630 29.26 13.57 -26.00
C VAL A 630 28.49 13.05 -24.79
N PHE A 631 27.64 13.89 -24.19
CA PHE A 631 26.85 13.54 -23.02
C PHE A 631 25.85 12.41 -23.33
N MET A 632 25.10 12.53 -24.44
CA MET A 632 24.09 11.54 -24.83
C MET A 632 24.71 10.30 -25.51
N GLY A 633 25.89 10.43 -26.11
CA GLY A 633 26.65 9.36 -26.73
C GLY A 633 27.58 8.60 -25.78
N GLY A 634 27.44 8.83 -24.48
CA GLY A 634 28.18 8.15 -23.42
C GLY A 634 27.97 6.63 -23.43
N GLN A 635 28.87 5.91 -22.76
CA GLN A 635 28.75 4.46 -22.60
C GLN A 635 27.56 4.15 -21.67
N ILE A 636 26.70 3.25 -22.11
CA ILE A 636 25.55 2.75 -21.35
C ILE A 636 25.85 1.30 -20.96
N ASP A 637 25.61 0.92 -19.69
CA ASP A 637 25.72 -0.34 -18.90
C ASP A 637 26.32 -1.67 -19.48
N HIS A 638 26.69 -1.74 -20.76
CA HIS A 638 27.46 -2.79 -21.42
C HIS A 638 28.71 -2.25 -22.13
N PRO A 639 29.85 -2.98 -22.11
CA PRO A 639 31.07 -2.57 -22.83
C PRO A 639 30.83 -2.45 -24.34
N GLY A 640 31.04 -1.24 -24.89
CA GLY A 640 30.94 -0.96 -26.33
C GLY A 640 29.57 -0.46 -26.80
N ALA A 641 28.53 -0.46 -25.96
CA ALA A 641 27.26 0.17 -26.26
C ALA A 641 27.31 1.67 -25.89
N ARG A 642 26.94 2.54 -26.83
CA ARG A 642 26.89 4.00 -26.64
C ARG A 642 25.48 4.51 -26.94
N GLY A 643 25.05 5.54 -26.22
CA GLY A 643 23.79 6.19 -26.51
C GLY A 643 23.78 6.80 -27.93
N THR A 644 22.60 6.87 -28.54
CA THR A 644 22.43 7.40 -29.89
C THR A 644 22.50 8.93 -29.88
N THR A 645 23.08 9.50 -30.94
CA THR A 645 23.28 10.96 -31.10
C THR A 645 22.82 11.42 -32.47
N LEU A 646 22.47 12.70 -32.60
CA LEU A 646 22.18 13.33 -33.90
C LEU A 646 23.43 13.92 -34.54
N THR A 647 23.48 13.94 -35.88
CA THR A 647 24.42 14.80 -36.60
C THR A 647 24.15 16.27 -36.28
N ALA A 648 25.18 17.11 -36.27
CA ALA A 648 25.05 18.54 -35.98
C ALA A 648 24.01 19.24 -36.89
N GLN A 649 23.93 18.81 -38.15
CA GLN A 649 22.96 19.33 -39.12
C GLN A 649 21.52 18.95 -38.76
N HIS A 650 21.26 17.68 -38.43
CA HIS A 650 19.92 17.24 -38.01
C HIS A 650 19.49 17.86 -36.69
N ALA A 651 20.41 17.96 -35.73
CA ALA A 651 20.14 18.60 -34.45
C ALA A 651 19.83 20.09 -34.60
N THR A 652 20.57 20.81 -35.45
CA THR A 652 20.34 22.24 -35.71
C THR A 652 18.98 22.47 -36.38
N SER A 653 18.65 21.66 -37.39
CA SER A 653 17.36 21.74 -38.08
C SER A 653 16.20 21.48 -37.11
N MET A 654 16.30 20.42 -36.30
CA MET A 654 15.29 20.08 -35.29
C MET A 654 15.10 21.19 -34.26
N LEU A 655 16.19 21.71 -33.67
CA LEU A 655 16.08 22.75 -32.65
C LEU A 655 15.62 24.10 -33.24
N ASN A 656 15.98 24.45 -34.48
CA ASN A 656 15.41 25.62 -35.14
C ASN A 656 13.90 25.51 -35.34
N ASN A 657 13.41 24.33 -35.72
CA ASN A 657 11.97 24.09 -35.91
C ASN A 657 11.22 24.07 -34.57
N ALA A 658 11.76 23.38 -33.56
CA ALA A 658 11.15 23.27 -32.24
C ALA A 658 11.13 24.62 -31.51
N CYS A 659 12.26 25.33 -31.53
CA CYS A 659 12.40 26.62 -30.85
C CYS A 659 11.83 27.79 -31.65
N GLY A 660 11.52 27.62 -32.94
CA GLY A 660 10.81 28.62 -33.75
C GLY A 660 9.36 28.86 -33.34
N LEU A 661 8.79 28.00 -32.49
CA LEU A 661 7.43 28.14 -31.98
C LEU A 661 7.37 29.20 -30.85
N PRO A 662 6.42 30.16 -30.89
CA PRO A 662 6.38 31.26 -29.92
C PRO A 662 6.26 30.82 -28.45
N PHE A 663 5.64 29.67 -28.18
CA PHE A 663 5.46 29.15 -26.82
C PHE A 663 6.62 28.26 -26.34
N ALA A 664 7.56 27.89 -27.21
CA ALA A 664 8.57 26.90 -26.90
C ALA A 664 9.77 27.47 -26.13
N GLU A 665 9.81 28.79 -25.88
CA GLU A 665 10.94 29.49 -25.25
C GLU A 665 11.49 28.85 -23.96
N PRO A 666 10.69 28.31 -23.03
CA PRO A 666 11.21 27.67 -21.83
C PRO A 666 11.67 26.21 -22.04
N PHE A 667 11.50 25.62 -23.22
CA PHE A 667 11.79 24.20 -23.45
C PHE A 667 13.29 23.93 -23.40
N LYS A 668 13.68 22.87 -22.68
CA LYS A 668 15.09 22.52 -22.48
C LYS A 668 15.70 21.86 -23.71
N LEU A 669 16.80 22.42 -24.20
CA LEU A 669 17.44 21.97 -25.45
C LEU A 669 17.95 20.54 -25.36
N TYR A 670 18.55 20.16 -24.23
CA TYR A 670 19.07 18.80 -24.05
C TYR A 670 17.95 17.75 -24.04
N LYS A 671 16.75 18.09 -23.54
CA LYS A 671 15.57 17.21 -23.57
C LYS A 671 15.03 17.05 -24.99
N LEU A 672 15.01 18.12 -25.78
CA LEU A 672 14.63 18.09 -27.19
C LEU A 672 15.64 17.29 -28.02
N TYR A 673 16.94 17.49 -27.77
CA TYR A 673 18.03 16.77 -28.42
C TYR A 673 18.00 15.27 -28.08
N ALA A 674 17.92 14.90 -26.80
CA ALA A 674 17.88 13.50 -26.36
C ALA A 674 16.72 12.72 -26.97
N ARG A 675 15.53 13.32 -26.97
CA ARG A 675 14.32 12.71 -27.56
C ARG A 675 14.48 12.49 -29.06
N ALA A 676 15.06 13.43 -29.79
CA ALA A 676 15.26 13.30 -31.23
C ALA A 676 16.42 12.34 -31.57
N ALA A 677 17.47 12.32 -30.76
CA ALA A 677 18.61 11.41 -30.90
C ALA A 677 18.23 9.94 -30.69
N ALA A 678 17.22 9.67 -29.87
CA ALA A 678 16.69 8.32 -29.66
C ALA A 678 15.98 7.72 -30.89
N PHE A 679 15.67 8.50 -31.93
CA PHE A 679 14.97 8.04 -33.14
C PHE A 679 15.62 8.56 -34.44
N PRO A 680 16.84 8.14 -34.81
CA PRO A 680 17.33 8.40 -36.15
C PRO A 680 16.41 7.67 -37.14
N LEU A 681 15.70 8.43 -37.98
CA LEU A 681 14.97 7.88 -39.12
C LEU A 681 15.94 7.07 -40.00
N GLN A 682 15.91 5.76 -39.88
CA GLN A 682 16.36 4.89 -40.95
C GLN A 682 15.30 4.93 -42.04
N LEU A 683 15.48 5.84 -42.98
CA LEU A 683 14.95 5.70 -44.33
C LEU A 683 16.17 5.52 -45.25
N PRO A 684 16.04 4.72 -46.33
CA PRO A 684 17.14 3.99 -46.99
C PRO A 684 18.31 4.84 -47.45
#